data_AF-A0A914LSG5-F1
#
_entry.id   AF-A0A914LSG5-F1
#
_cell.length_a   1.000
_cell.length_b   1.000
_cell.length_c   1.000
_cell.angle_alpha   90.00
_cell.angle_beta   90.00
_cell.angle_gamma   90.00
#
_symmetry.space_group_name_H-M   'P 1'
#
loop_
_entity.id
_entity.type
_entity.pdbx_description
1 polymer ?
#
loop_
_entity_poly.entity_id
_entity_poly.type
_entity_poly.pdbx_seq_one_letter_code
_entity_poly.pdbx_strand_id
1 'polypeptide(L)'
;MLEIVVVNQVVFVSFHFCVFDQPCAHSIKHIFLIFKYTGYHDLGPKLMPLFVELCENGFFEEAFSINENGDPNSSNITLDEAFNLLQVDDFKIICKKFHIDTRIGRQGIIRELKKHAIRKDVFGRCNLKHLLNCIKQLTGKCYRIKQDVLYFFNSFFSVYAPNLMDVGAAAIRPHQCYVDLCDSLIFSMLQRQAETLNFVNNLNLKYSLIGLFCDFDGLTRYVKAKYDEQRLVCLIDKSLFEEAKSVAAELKELFSKEFLDGEEDAKIFQFINLPVYLRKFTPPWIYCRCIFRGVEAAQRLRDYELAVNWLIFLLSKEELKHFCVNSRGRWYKRLVLNLNKHLKRNEEAAKFCCLGIEDNFVLISDKLSLQERLDKLSKCVVDCPQALLKNRLVLDEPEKVSITGLTLAKGLGDGLQVNHFYIPSTSTQPNVDENVLPETTIQSDTLSSSSDTSSCSSFTSTRRGRGPSEQQQPSTQTTTAPPNTNINKCNVEEIALRHFIENENYKEGVHAEGKIWHMLFRLFFWDIISCVEFENELANNVWISWMQNDPLDLNYTMFYENRSNLIDARLEKILNSLSECILNITSPTTFEKDSFIYRIPPNVNLLEICSLFLFIHSLLINIITKNLQKLWKFSKKFYH
;
A
#
# COMPACT_ATOMS: atom_id res chain seq x y z
N MET A 1 -7.50 -18.97 -17.33
CA MET A 1 -7.57 -20.32 -16.79
C MET A 1 -8.83 -20.42 -15.93
N LEU A 2 -9.67 -21.42 -16.14
CA LEU A 2 -10.64 -21.81 -15.11
C LEU A 2 -9.87 -22.77 -14.24
N GLU A 3 -9.23 -22.23 -13.21
CA GLU A 3 -8.32 -23.00 -12.39
C GLU A 3 -9.09 -23.51 -11.19
N ILE A 4 -9.33 -24.82 -11.22
CA ILE A 4 -9.94 -25.54 -10.12
C ILE A 4 -8.83 -25.85 -9.12
N VAL A 5 -8.66 -24.95 -8.16
CA VAL A 5 -7.71 -25.13 -7.07
C VAL A 5 -8.40 -25.92 -5.98
N VAL A 6 -8.02 -27.17 -5.77
CA VAL A 6 -8.52 -27.97 -4.66
C VAL A 6 -7.57 -27.85 -3.49
N VAL A 7 -8.00 -27.18 -2.42
CA VAL A 7 -7.23 -27.08 -1.17
C VAL A 7 -8.09 -27.64 -0.05
N ASN A 8 -7.59 -28.69 0.63
CA ASN A 8 -8.24 -29.33 1.77
C ASN A 8 -9.71 -29.73 1.50
N GLN A 9 -9.97 -30.41 0.37
CA GLN A 9 -11.30 -30.86 -0.07
C GLN A 9 -12.30 -29.73 -0.43
N VAL A 10 -11.87 -28.47 -0.40
CA VAL A 10 -12.65 -27.33 -0.92
C VAL A 10 -12.20 -27.04 -2.34
N VAL A 11 -13.16 -27.07 -3.26
CA VAL A 11 -12.95 -26.80 -4.69
C VAL A 11 -13.10 -25.30 -4.93
N PHE A 12 -12.00 -24.61 -5.16
CA PHE A 12 -11.99 -23.21 -5.56
C PHE A 12 -11.99 -23.12 -7.07
N VAL A 13 -13.02 -22.52 -7.65
CA VAL A 13 -13.03 -22.21 -9.08
C VAL A 13 -12.56 -20.76 -9.24
N SER A 14 -11.29 -20.57 -9.61
CA SER A 14 -10.83 -19.25 -10.06
C SER A 14 -11.10 -19.10 -11.54
N PHE A 15 -11.73 -17.99 -11.91
CA PHE A 15 -11.76 -17.55 -13.29
C PHE A 15 -10.60 -16.58 -13.54
N HIS A 16 -9.42 -17.12 -13.89
CA HIS A 16 -8.30 -16.31 -14.40
C HIS A 16 -8.63 -15.80 -15.81
N PHE A 17 -9.01 -14.53 -15.91
CA PHE A 17 -9.12 -13.82 -17.18
C PHE A 17 -7.79 -13.16 -17.55
N CYS A 18 -6.79 -13.96 -17.96
CA CYS A 18 -5.59 -13.41 -18.59
C CYS A 18 -5.95 -12.85 -19.97
N VAL A 19 -6.04 -11.53 -20.09
CA VAL A 19 -5.96 -10.83 -21.38
C VAL A 19 -4.71 -9.96 -21.33
N PHE A 20 -3.75 -10.27 -22.22
CA PHE A 20 -2.50 -9.53 -22.39
C PHE A 20 -2.68 -8.01 -22.52
N ASP A 21 -1.72 -7.28 -21.93
CA ASP A 21 -1.36 -5.86 -22.10
C ASP A 21 -2.50 -4.83 -22.25
N GLN A 22 -2.96 -4.27 -21.12
CA GLN A 22 -3.05 -2.81 -20.91
C GLN A 22 -3.52 -2.44 -19.49
N PRO A 23 -2.90 -1.46 -18.79
CA PRO A 23 -3.05 -1.29 -17.34
C PRO A 23 -4.42 -0.81 -16.81
N CYS A 24 -5.37 -0.36 -17.65
CA CYS A 24 -6.44 0.54 -17.18
C CYS A 24 -7.88 0.02 -17.25
N ALA A 25 -8.13 -1.26 -17.56
CA ALA A 25 -9.50 -1.80 -17.77
C ALA A 25 -9.79 -3.13 -17.03
N HIS A 26 -9.10 -3.41 -15.92
CA HIS A 26 -9.10 -4.74 -15.32
C HIS A 26 -10.43 -5.13 -14.62
N SER A 27 -11.06 -4.25 -13.82
CA SER A 27 -12.24 -4.63 -13.02
C SER A 27 -13.44 -5.20 -13.80
N ILE A 28 -13.66 -4.75 -15.04
CA ILE A 28 -14.79 -5.20 -15.86
C ILE A 28 -14.45 -6.49 -16.61
N LYS A 29 -13.18 -6.74 -16.92
CA LYS A 29 -12.74 -7.97 -17.58
C LYS A 29 -12.85 -9.21 -16.69
N HIS A 30 -12.84 -9.05 -15.36
CA HIS A 30 -12.97 -10.17 -14.41
C HIS A 30 -14.43 -10.56 -14.11
N ILE A 31 -15.39 -9.67 -14.41
CA ILE A 31 -16.82 -9.90 -14.17
C ILE A 31 -17.52 -10.36 -15.46
N PHE A 32 -17.04 -9.88 -16.62
CA PHE A 32 -17.63 -10.16 -17.92
C PHE A 32 -16.75 -11.05 -18.80
N LEU A 33 -17.39 -12.03 -19.40
CA LEU A 33 -16.82 -13.02 -20.29
C LEU A 33 -17.29 -12.78 -21.71
N ILE A 34 -16.35 -12.50 -22.62
CA ILE A 34 -16.64 -12.28 -24.05
C ILE A 34 -16.16 -13.49 -24.84
N PHE A 35 -17.09 -14.31 -25.31
CA PHE A 35 -16.75 -15.57 -25.99
C PHE A 35 -15.88 -15.39 -27.23
N LYS A 36 -16.07 -14.29 -27.96
CA LYS A 36 -15.29 -13.97 -29.17
C LYS A 36 -13.79 -13.80 -28.90
N TYR A 37 -13.41 -13.51 -27.65
CA TYR A 37 -12.04 -13.19 -27.26
C TYR A 37 -11.42 -14.19 -26.27
N THR A 38 -12.12 -15.27 -25.91
CA THR A 38 -11.60 -16.31 -25.02
C THR A 38 -10.86 -17.39 -25.79
N GLY A 39 -9.52 -17.36 -25.75
CA GLY A 39 -8.63 -18.38 -26.31
C GLY A 39 -8.12 -19.40 -25.28
N TYR A 40 -9.02 -20.00 -24.49
CA TYR A 40 -8.60 -21.03 -23.52
C TYR A 40 -8.46 -22.39 -24.20
N HIS A 41 -7.25 -22.70 -24.65
CA HIS A 41 -6.95 -23.97 -25.31
C HIS A 41 -7.09 -25.18 -24.36
N ASP A 42 -6.89 -24.99 -23.05
CA ASP A 42 -6.87 -26.07 -22.05
C ASP A 42 -8.26 -26.50 -21.55
N LEU A 43 -9.30 -25.67 -21.73
CA LEU A 43 -10.69 -25.98 -21.31
C LEU A 43 -11.48 -26.74 -22.40
N GLY A 44 -10.81 -27.12 -23.48
CA GLY A 44 -11.38 -27.86 -24.59
C GLY A 44 -12.23 -27.01 -25.55
N PRO A 45 -12.65 -27.59 -26.70
CA PRO A 45 -13.31 -26.86 -27.78
C PRO A 45 -14.76 -26.42 -27.48
N LYS A 46 -15.30 -26.66 -26.28
CA LYS A 46 -16.72 -26.45 -25.93
C LYS A 46 -16.91 -25.68 -24.62
N LEU A 47 -16.40 -24.45 -24.56
CA LEU A 47 -16.68 -23.51 -23.47
C LEU A 47 -18.16 -23.08 -23.41
N MET A 48 -18.85 -23.08 -24.54
CA MET A 48 -20.21 -22.52 -24.60
C MET A 48 -21.29 -23.35 -23.88
N PRO A 49 -21.32 -24.70 -23.97
CA PRO A 49 -22.17 -25.53 -23.12
C PRO A 49 -21.98 -25.30 -21.62
N LEU A 50 -20.73 -25.15 -21.15
CA LEU A 50 -20.43 -24.88 -19.74
C LEU A 50 -21.05 -23.55 -19.27
N PHE A 51 -20.96 -22.48 -20.06
CA PHE A 51 -21.57 -21.20 -19.67
C PHE A 51 -23.09 -21.23 -19.69
N VAL A 52 -23.69 -22.00 -20.60
CA VAL A 52 -25.14 -22.23 -20.59
C VAL A 52 -25.54 -22.94 -19.29
N GLU A 53 -24.85 -24.01 -18.92
CA GLU A 53 -25.08 -24.74 -17.67
C GLU A 53 -24.89 -23.82 -16.44
N LEU A 54 -23.83 -23.00 -16.41
CA LEU A 54 -23.59 -22.05 -15.31
C LEU A 54 -24.67 -20.94 -15.23
N CYS A 55 -25.25 -20.53 -16.36
CA CYS A 55 -26.39 -19.61 -16.37
C CYS A 55 -27.67 -20.30 -15.86
N GLU A 56 -27.95 -21.53 -16.29
CA GLU A 56 -29.10 -22.32 -15.85
C GLU A 56 -29.07 -22.58 -14.34
N ASN A 57 -27.86 -22.77 -13.79
CA ASN A 57 -27.64 -22.92 -12.35
C ASN A 57 -27.50 -21.58 -11.59
N GLY A 58 -27.68 -20.44 -12.27
CA GLY A 58 -27.72 -19.13 -11.64
C GLY A 58 -26.37 -18.53 -11.21
N PHE A 59 -25.24 -19.12 -11.61
CA PHE A 59 -23.91 -18.54 -11.36
C PHE A 59 -23.63 -17.34 -12.25
N PHE A 60 -24.09 -17.42 -13.49
CA PHE A 60 -23.92 -16.39 -14.53
C PHE A 60 -25.26 -15.89 -15.04
N GLU A 61 -25.21 -14.77 -15.76
CA GLU A 61 -26.30 -14.23 -16.55
C GLU A 61 -25.79 -13.74 -17.92
N GLU A 62 -26.64 -13.77 -18.95
CA GLU A 62 -26.29 -13.16 -20.23
C GLU A 62 -26.34 -11.63 -20.10
N ALA A 63 -25.21 -10.96 -20.33
CA ALA A 63 -25.04 -9.53 -20.06
C ALA A 63 -26.01 -8.64 -20.85
N PHE A 64 -26.36 -9.03 -22.08
CA PHE A 64 -27.25 -8.28 -22.97
C PHE A 64 -28.67 -8.87 -23.03
N SER A 65 -29.12 -9.61 -22.01
CA SER A 65 -30.53 -10.01 -21.91
C SER A 65 -31.40 -8.82 -21.48
N ILE A 66 -32.67 -8.85 -21.91
CA ILE A 66 -33.69 -7.85 -21.57
C ILE A 66 -34.35 -8.34 -20.28
N ASN A 67 -34.50 -7.47 -19.27
CA ASN A 67 -35.12 -7.86 -18.00
C ASN A 67 -36.55 -8.37 -18.22
N GLU A 68 -36.91 -9.44 -17.51
CA GLU A 68 -38.26 -10.03 -17.49
C GLU A 68 -39.31 -9.09 -16.86
N ASN A 69 -38.87 -8.00 -16.20
CA ASN A 69 -39.73 -7.03 -15.50
C ASN A 69 -40.44 -6.01 -16.41
N GLY A 70 -40.55 -6.28 -17.72
CA GLY A 70 -41.45 -5.54 -18.61
C GLY A 70 -41.06 -4.11 -18.99
N ASP A 71 -39.90 -3.58 -18.56
CA ASP A 71 -39.35 -2.33 -19.11
C ASP A 71 -38.49 -2.60 -20.35
N PRO A 72 -38.95 -2.24 -21.58
CA PRO A 72 -38.23 -2.48 -22.83
C PRO A 72 -36.91 -1.69 -22.97
N ASN A 73 -36.58 -0.81 -22.02
CA ASN A 73 -35.34 -0.05 -21.93
C ASN A 73 -34.34 -0.56 -20.87
N SER A 74 -34.71 -1.54 -20.04
CA SER A 74 -33.84 -2.06 -18.99
C SER A 74 -33.03 -3.27 -19.49
N SER A 75 -31.73 -3.03 -19.66
CA SER A 75 -30.72 -4.03 -20.02
C SER A 75 -29.95 -4.42 -18.77
N ASN A 76 -29.55 -5.68 -18.64
CA ASN A 76 -28.69 -6.12 -17.54
C ASN A 76 -27.32 -5.42 -17.53
N ILE A 77 -26.84 -4.95 -18.68
CA ILE A 77 -25.59 -4.21 -18.82
C ILE A 77 -25.82 -2.70 -18.97
N THR A 78 -25.01 -1.89 -18.29
CA THR A 78 -24.93 -0.43 -18.46
C THR A 78 -24.13 -0.05 -19.71
N LEU A 79 -24.30 1.18 -20.22
CA LEU A 79 -23.52 1.66 -21.37
C LEU A 79 -22.01 1.66 -21.08
N ASP A 80 -21.61 2.07 -19.88
CA ASP A 80 -20.19 2.09 -19.50
C ASP A 80 -19.58 0.70 -19.49
N GLU A 81 -20.27 -0.28 -18.91
CA GLU A 81 -19.85 -1.68 -18.98
C GLU A 81 -19.76 -2.16 -20.43
N ALA A 82 -20.79 -1.90 -21.25
CA ALA A 82 -20.84 -2.30 -22.66
C ALA A 82 -19.68 -1.70 -23.47
N PHE A 83 -19.31 -0.44 -23.24
CA PHE A 83 -18.15 0.18 -23.90
C PHE A 83 -16.82 -0.40 -23.44
N ASN A 84 -16.73 -0.86 -22.20
CA ASN A 84 -15.53 -1.49 -21.68
C ASN A 84 -15.30 -2.90 -22.25
N LEU A 85 -16.33 -3.55 -22.81
CA LEU A 85 -16.21 -4.82 -23.53
C LEU A 85 -15.64 -4.69 -24.96
N LEU A 86 -15.64 -3.49 -25.54
CA LEU A 86 -15.22 -3.29 -26.93
C LEU A 86 -13.68 -3.27 -27.08
N GLN A 87 -13.19 -4.00 -28.08
CA GLN A 87 -11.80 -3.91 -28.55
C GLN A 87 -11.57 -2.63 -29.38
N VAL A 88 -10.29 -2.30 -29.63
CA VAL A 88 -9.92 -1.10 -30.39
C VAL A 88 -10.55 -1.09 -31.80
N ASP A 89 -10.61 -2.24 -32.47
CA ASP A 89 -11.21 -2.33 -33.80
C ASP A 89 -12.74 -2.26 -33.77
N ASP A 90 -13.38 -2.81 -32.73
CA ASP A 90 -14.83 -2.67 -32.55
C ASP A 90 -15.21 -1.18 -32.39
N PHE A 91 -14.40 -0.41 -31.67
CA PHE A 91 -14.59 1.05 -31.55
C PHE A 91 -14.51 1.75 -32.91
N LYS A 92 -13.58 1.36 -33.80
CA LYS A 92 -13.48 1.94 -35.15
C LYS A 92 -14.76 1.68 -35.97
N ILE A 93 -15.30 0.46 -35.87
CA ILE A 93 -16.53 0.07 -36.57
C ILE A 93 -17.73 0.88 -36.05
N ILE A 94 -17.86 1.02 -34.73
CA ILE A 94 -18.92 1.85 -34.12
C ILE A 94 -18.77 3.31 -34.52
N CYS A 95 -17.56 3.88 -34.47
CA CYS A 95 -17.34 5.27 -34.88
C CYS A 95 -17.77 5.52 -36.33
N LYS A 96 -17.45 4.59 -37.24
CA LYS A 96 -17.89 4.67 -38.64
C LYS A 96 -19.42 4.63 -38.77
N LYS A 97 -20.09 3.77 -38.00
CA LYS A 97 -21.55 3.61 -38.03
C LYS A 97 -22.31 4.82 -37.49
N PHE A 98 -21.77 5.47 -36.46
CA PHE A 98 -22.38 6.64 -35.82
C PHE A 98 -21.77 7.98 -36.30
N HIS A 99 -20.92 7.96 -37.32
CA HIS A 99 -20.27 9.14 -37.90
C HIS A 99 -19.48 9.98 -36.88
N ILE A 100 -18.71 9.32 -36.01
CA ILE A 100 -17.88 9.96 -34.97
C ILE A 100 -16.42 9.99 -35.42
N ASP A 101 -15.74 11.13 -35.23
CA ASP A 101 -14.30 11.26 -35.51
C ASP A 101 -13.49 10.39 -34.53
N THR A 102 -12.63 9.52 -35.07
CA THR A 102 -11.80 8.60 -34.28
C THR A 102 -10.59 9.27 -33.62
N ARG A 103 -10.23 10.49 -34.06
CA ARG A 103 -9.05 11.23 -33.57
C ARG A 103 -9.23 11.86 -32.18
N ILE A 104 -10.47 11.93 -31.68
CA ILE A 104 -10.80 12.53 -30.37
C ILE A 104 -10.43 11.65 -29.16
N GLY A 105 -9.86 10.46 -29.40
CA GLY A 105 -9.44 9.50 -28.38
C GLY A 105 -10.61 8.74 -27.72
N ARG A 106 -10.30 7.62 -27.05
CA ARG A 106 -11.30 6.68 -26.49
C ARG A 106 -12.35 7.36 -25.60
N GLN A 107 -11.93 8.24 -24.69
CA GLN A 107 -12.87 8.93 -23.81
C GLN A 107 -13.74 9.98 -24.53
N GLY A 108 -13.21 10.62 -25.58
CA GLY A 108 -14.00 11.53 -26.42
C GLY A 108 -15.09 10.77 -27.18
N ILE A 109 -14.72 9.61 -27.75
CA ILE A 109 -15.64 8.71 -28.46
C ILE A 109 -16.75 8.23 -27.53
N ILE A 110 -16.42 7.75 -26.33
CA ILE A 110 -17.41 7.30 -25.34
C ILE A 110 -18.38 8.44 -24.98
N ARG A 111 -17.89 9.67 -24.79
CA ARG A 111 -18.74 10.83 -24.50
C ARG A 111 -19.72 11.14 -25.63
N GLU A 112 -19.27 11.15 -26.88
CA GLU A 112 -20.17 11.39 -28.03
C GLU A 112 -21.18 10.26 -28.21
N LEU A 113 -20.77 9.00 -28.05
CA LEU A 113 -21.69 7.86 -28.10
C LEU A 113 -22.75 7.91 -26.99
N LYS A 114 -22.38 8.31 -25.77
CA LYS A 114 -23.34 8.52 -24.67
C LYS A 114 -24.35 9.62 -25.02
N LYS A 115 -23.90 10.74 -25.59
CA LYS A 115 -24.81 11.81 -26.06
C LYS A 115 -25.77 11.30 -27.13
N HIS A 116 -25.27 10.52 -28.10
CA HIS A 116 -26.10 9.89 -29.13
C HIS A 116 -27.13 8.92 -28.56
N ALA A 117 -26.78 8.14 -27.54
CA ALA A 117 -27.69 7.22 -26.87
C ALA A 117 -28.84 7.94 -26.16
N ILE A 118 -28.58 9.10 -25.54
CA ILE A 118 -29.57 9.87 -24.77
C ILE A 118 -30.41 10.79 -25.66
N ARG A 119 -29.89 11.19 -26.83
CA ARG A 119 -30.61 12.06 -27.77
C ARG A 119 -31.93 11.41 -28.20
N LYS A 120 -33.03 12.13 -27.97
CA LYS A 120 -34.38 11.71 -28.36
C LYS A 120 -34.65 12.05 -29.83
N ASP A 121 -35.28 11.13 -30.55
CA ASP A 121 -35.81 11.38 -31.89
C ASP A 121 -37.12 12.19 -31.84
N VAL A 122 -37.70 12.46 -33.01
CA VAL A 122 -38.96 13.22 -33.16
C VAL A 122 -40.14 12.54 -32.45
N PHE A 123 -40.03 11.26 -32.13
CA PHE A 123 -41.03 10.47 -31.41
C PHE A 123 -40.69 10.28 -29.91
N GLY A 124 -39.69 11.00 -29.40
CA GLY A 124 -39.27 10.94 -28.01
C GLY A 124 -38.47 9.69 -27.63
N ARG A 125 -38.09 8.84 -28.60
CA ARG A 125 -37.36 7.58 -28.37
C ARG A 125 -35.86 7.84 -28.33
N CYS A 126 -35.17 7.18 -27.40
CA CYS A 126 -33.71 7.26 -27.28
C CYS A 126 -33.02 6.15 -28.07
N ASN A 127 -31.78 6.38 -28.51
CA ASN A 127 -31.01 5.40 -29.28
C ASN A 127 -30.27 4.37 -28.43
N LEU A 128 -30.45 4.39 -27.11
CA LEU A 128 -29.79 3.49 -26.16
C LEU A 128 -29.87 2.02 -26.58
N LYS A 129 -31.07 1.52 -26.85
CA LYS A 129 -31.31 0.12 -27.24
C LYS A 129 -30.65 -0.24 -28.58
N HIS A 130 -30.68 0.68 -29.55
CA HIS A 130 -30.02 0.48 -30.84
C HIS A 130 -28.50 0.39 -30.67
N LEU A 131 -27.92 1.28 -29.85
CA LEU A 131 -26.48 1.29 -29.58
C LEU A 131 -26.04 0.01 -28.84
N LEU A 132 -26.77 -0.41 -27.80
CA LEU A 132 -26.49 -1.66 -27.08
C LEU A 132 -26.58 -2.88 -28.00
N ASN A 133 -27.58 -2.94 -28.90
CA ASN A 133 -27.67 -4.02 -29.90
C ASN A 133 -26.50 -4.01 -30.89
N CYS A 134 -26.04 -2.82 -31.32
CA CYS A 134 -24.85 -2.72 -32.16
C CYS A 134 -23.60 -3.24 -31.43
N ILE A 135 -23.45 -2.90 -30.16
CA ILE A 135 -22.35 -3.41 -29.33
C ILE A 135 -22.46 -4.94 -29.20
N LYS A 136 -23.64 -5.48 -28.87
CA LYS A 136 -23.89 -6.93 -28.79
C LYS A 136 -23.50 -7.66 -30.07
N GLN A 137 -23.83 -7.11 -31.24
CA GLN A 137 -23.46 -7.69 -32.54
C GLN A 137 -21.94 -7.75 -32.76
N LEU A 138 -21.20 -6.78 -32.23
CA LEU A 138 -19.74 -6.72 -32.38
C LEU A 138 -19.02 -7.61 -31.37
N THR A 139 -19.47 -7.61 -30.11
CA THR A 139 -18.86 -8.39 -29.02
C THR A 139 -19.25 -9.86 -29.06
N GLY A 140 -20.42 -10.18 -29.63
CA GLY A 140 -21.01 -11.52 -29.54
C GLY A 140 -21.72 -11.76 -28.21
N LYS A 141 -21.97 -13.04 -27.87
CA LYS A 141 -22.54 -13.42 -26.58
C LYS A 141 -21.57 -13.08 -25.45
N CYS A 142 -22.07 -12.39 -24.45
CA CYS A 142 -21.32 -12.01 -23.26
C CYS A 142 -22.05 -12.49 -22.00
N TYR A 143 -21.28 -13.02 -21.06
CA TYR A 143 -21.78 -13.55 -19.80
C TYR A 143 -21.21 -12.74 -18.64
N ARG A 144 -21.99 -12.54 -17.58
CA ARG A 144 -21.58 -11.86 -16.35
C ARG A 144 -21.79 -12.78 -15.16
N ILE A 145 -20.84 -12.83 -14.22
CA ILE A 145 -21.06 -13.50 -12.93
C ILE A 145 -22.12 -12.70 -12.17
N LYS A 146 -23.15 -13.38 -11.63
CA LYS A 146 -24.19 -12.68 -10.85
C LYS A 146 -23.58 -12.05 -9.59
N GLN A 147 -24.10 -10.88 -9.23
CA GLN A 147 -23.58 -10.11 -8.11
C GLN A 147 -23.66 -10.87 -6.78
N ASP A 148 -24.73 -11.62 -6.53
CA ASP A 148 -24.91 -12.40 -5.29
C ASP A 148 -23.88 -13.53 -5.17
N VAL A 149 -23.49 -14.12 -6.30
CA VAL A 149 -22.45 -15.16 -6.39
C VAL A 149 -21.09 -14.56 -6.05
N LEU A 150 -20.78 -13.37 -6.60
CA LEU A 150 -19.57 -12.64 -6.23
C LEU A 150 -19.55 -12.29 -4.74
N TYR A 151 -20.67 -11.86 -4.17
CA TYR A 151 -20.76 -11.59 -2.73
C TYR A 151 -20.55 -12.84 -1.88
N PHE A 152 -21.09 -13.99 -2.30
CA PHE A 152 -20.89 -15.27 -1.62
C PHE A 152 -19.40 -15.65 -1.58
N PHE A 153 -18.71 -15.67 -2.72
CA PHE A 153 -17.29 -16.00 -2.76
C PHE A 153 -16.42 -14.98 -2.02
N ASN A 154 -16.73 -13.68 -2.13
CA ASN A 154 -16.05 -12.65 -1.35
C ASN A 154 -16.21 -12.85 0.15
N SER A 155 -17.40 -13.27 0.60
CA SER A 155 -17.68 -13.58 2.00
C SER A 155 -16.86 -14.78 2.45
N PHE A 156 -16.85 -15.84 1.66
CA PHE A 156 -16.05 -17.04 1.92
C PHE A 156 -14.55 -16.72 2.01
N PHE A 157 -13.99 -16.01 1.03
CA PHE A 157 -12.58 -15.61 1.02
C PHE A 157 -12.22 -14.70 2.19
N SER A 158 -13.14 -13.80 2.59
CA SER A 158 -12.94 -12.91 3.73
C SER A 158 -12.81 -13.67 5.05
N VAL A 159 -13.52 -14.79 5.20
CA VAL A 159 -13.40 -15.69 6.36
C VAL A 159 -12.17 -16.58 6.23
N TYR A 160 -11.87 -17.07 5.03
CA TYR A 160 -10.79 -18.01 4.76
C TYR A 160 -9.39 -17.41 4.91
N ALA A 161 -9.18 -16.19 4.40
CA ALA A 161 -7.90 -15.49 4.39
C ALA A 161 -8.07 -13.99 4.71
N PRO A 162 -8.57 -13.64 5.91
CA PRO A 162 -8.90 -12.26 6.29
C PRO A 162 -7.71 -11.29 6.13
N ASN A 163 -6.49 -11.75 6.39
CA ASN A 163 -5.26 -10.96 6.24
C ASN A 163 -4.94 -10.60 4.77
N LEU A 164 -5.21 -11.51 3.83
CA LEU A 164 -5.00 -11.26 2.40
C LEU A 164 -6.17 -10.49 1.78
N MET A 165 -7.34 -10.60 2.41
CA MET A 165 -8.56 -9.92 2.03
C MET A 165 -8.71 -8.55 2.73
N ASP A 166 -7.62 -7.90 3.11
CA ASP A 166 -7.60 -6.54 3.65
C ASP A 166 -7.07 -5.52 2.62
N VAL A 167 -7.92 -4.57 2.21
CA VAL A 167 -7.57 -3.52 1.23
C VAL A 167 -6.40 -2.66 1.74
N GLY A 168 -6.37 -2.37 3.04
CA GLY A 168 -5.31 -1.55 3.65
C GLY A 168 -3.93 -2.21 3.55
N ALA A 169 -3.83 -3.50 3.86
CA ALA A 169 -2.60 -4.27 3.69
C ALA A 169 -2.15 -4.37 2.22
N ALA A 170 -3.10 -4.45 1.28
CA ALA A 170 -2.78 -4.58 -0.13
C ALA A 170 -2.34 -3.26 -0.80
N ALA A 171 -2.84 -2.12 -0.33
CA ALA A 171 -2.46 -0.78 -0.82
C ALA A 171 -1.00 -0.38 -0.51
N ILE A 172 -0.28 -1.15 0.31
CA ILE A 172 1.13 -0.93 0.66
C ILE A 172 2.08 -1.56 -0.38
N ARG A 173 1.59 -2.46 -1.24
CA ARG A 173 2.45 -3.11 -2.26
C ARG A 173 2.80 -2.11 -3.37
N PRO A 174 4.09 -1.75 -3.55
CA PRO A 174 4.50 -0.90 -4.65
C PRO A 174 4.20 -1.63 -5.97
N HIS A 175 3.63 -0.91 -6.94
CA HIS A 175 3.35 -1.34 -8.33
C HIS A 175 1.98 -2.01 -8.63
N GLN A 176 1.05 -2.09 -7.67
CA GLN A 176 -0.32 -2.56 -7.96
C GLN A 176 -1.33 -1.43 -7.76
N CYS A 177 -1.70 -0.75 -8.86
CA CYS A 177 -2.69 0.34 -8.91
C CYS A 177 -4.16 -0.16 -8.85
N TYR A 178 -4.36 -1.44 -8.56
CA TYR A 178 -5.66 -2.08 -8.45
C TYR A 178 -5.44 -3.41 -7.73
N VAL A 179 -6.07 -3.61 -6.58
CA VAL A 179 -6.03 -4.90 -5.89
C VAL A 179 -7.41 -5.51 -6.00
N ASP A 180 -7.60 -6.36 -7.00
CA ASP A 180 -8.60 -7.41 -6.83
C ASP A 180 -8.06 -8.36 -5.74
N LEU A 181 -8.67 -8.28 -4.56
CA LEU A 181 -8.27 -9.08 -3.41
C LEU A 181 -8.46 -10.57 -3.67
N CYS A 182 -9.49 -10.94 -4.44
CA CYS A 182 -9.77 -12.33 -4.78
C CYS A 182 -8.66 -12.86 -5.69
N ASP A 183 -8.31 -12.13 -6.74
CA ASP A 183 -7.23 -12.54 -7.65
C ASP A 183 -5.89 -12.65 -6.91
N SER A 184 -5.59 -11.69 -6.02
CA SER A 184 -4.38 -11.71 -5.20
C SER A 184 -4.33 -12.93 -4.27
N LEU A 185 -5.47 -13.29 -3.67
CA LEU A 185 -5.60 -14.47 -2.83
C LEU A 185 -5.37 -15.74 -3.64
N ILE A 186 -6.07 -15.87 -4.76
CA ILE A 186 -5.97 -17.05 -5.64
C ILE A 186 -4.53 -17.21 -6.13
N PHE A 187 -3.91 -16.13 -6.60
CA PHE A 187 -2.52 -16.16 -7.02
C PHE A 187 -1.57 -16.61 -5.90
N SER A 188 -1.84 -16.19 -4.65
CA SER A 188 -1.09 -16.67 -3.48
C SER A 188 -1.33 -18.16 -3.21
N MET A 189 -2.55 -18.66 -3.40
CA MET A 189 -2.89 -20.08 -3.27
C MET A 189 -2.19 -20.92 -4.36
N LEU A 190 -2.13 -20.43 -5.59
CA LEU A 190 -1.46 -21.09 -6.72
C LEU A 190 0.04 -21.20 -6.50
N GLN A 191 0.68 -20.10 -6.11
CA GLN A 191 2.10 -20.12 -5.77
C GLN A 191 2.42 -21.11 -4.65
N ARG A 192 1.51 -21.25 -3.67
CA ARG A 192 1.66 -22.27 -2.62
C ARG A 192 1.54 -23.68 -3.19
N GLN A 193 0.56 -23.95 -4.05
CA GLN A 193 0.40 -25.26 -4.69
C GLN A 193 1.62 -25.63 -5.55
N ALA A 194 2.23 -24.65 -6.20
CA ALA A 194 3.48 -24.83 -6.96
C ALA A 194 4.74 -24.94 -6.07
N GLU A 195 4.59 -25.02 -4.74
CA GLU A 195 5.69 -25.04 -3.75
C GLU A 195 6.62 -23.80 -3.81
N THR A 196 6.20 -22.74 -4.52
CA THR A 196 6.94 -21.48 -4.64
C THR A 196 6.67 -20.50 -3.48
N LEU A 197 5.59 -20.72 -2.71
CA LEU A 197 5.28 -20.00 -1.47
C LEU A 197 5.03 -20.99 -0.33
N ASN A 198 6.01 -21.17 0.54
CA ASN A 198 5.83 -21.91 1.79
C ASN A 198 5.45 -20.95 2.92
N PHE A 199 4.14 -20.86 3.21
CA PHE A 199 3.66 -20.30 4.47
C PHE A 199 4.10 -21.18 5.64
N VAL A 200 4.07 -20.64 6.86
CA VAL A 200 4.41 -21.35 8.10
C VAL A 200 3.59 -22.65 8.20
N ASN A 201 4.17 -23.78 7.78
CA ASN A 201 3.56 -25.10 7.91
C ASN A 201 3.72 -25.58 9.36
N ASN A 202 3.11 -24.87 10.30
CA ASN A 202 3.00 -25.37 11.67
C ASN A 202 1.81 -26.32 11.72
N LEU A 203 2.10 -27.63 11.62
CA LEU A 203 1.12 -28.73 11.74
C LEU A 203 0.32 -28.69 13.06
N ASN A 204 0.75 -27.89 14.04
CA ASN A 204 0.13 -27.75 15.36
C ASN A 204 -0.66 -26.43 15.55
N LEU A 205 -0.81 -25.60 14.52
CA LEU A 205 -1.64 -24.40 14.60
C LEU A 205 -3.12 -24.79 14.71
N LYS A 206 -3.69 -24.63 15.91
CA LYS A 206 -5.15 -24.69 16.09
C LYS A 206 -5.73 -23.35 15.64
N TYR A 207 -6.23 -23.30 14.42
CA TYR A 207 -7.01 -22.17 13.95
C TYR A 207 -8.38 -22.20 14.62
N SER A 208 -8.63 -21.26 15.54
CA SER A 208 -9.97 -21.05 16.08
C SER A 208 -10.80 -20.28 15.06
N LEU A 209 -12.02 -20.74 14.80
CA LEU A 209 -13.02 -19.87 14.17
C LEU A 209 -13.33 -18.78 15.19
N ILE A 210 -12.75 -17.59 14.98
CA ILE A 210 -13.07 -16.44 15.82
C ILE A 210 -14.49 -16.02 15.47
N GLY A 211 -15.36 -15.92 16.48
CA GLY A 211 -16.68 -15.31 16.37
C GLY A 211 -16.62 -13.79 16.15
N LEU A 212 -15.88 -13.34 15.14
CA LEU A 212 -15.79 -11.94 14.69
C LEU A 212 -17.15 -11.44 14.20
N PHE A 213 -17.91 -12.33 13.56
CA PHE A 213 -19.23 -12.05 13.02
C PHE A 213 -20.25 -12.92 13.75
N CYS A 214 -21.23 -12.27 14.38
CA CYS A 214 -22.28 -12.96 15.13
C CYS A 214 -23.22 -13.75 14.20
N ASP A 215 -23.45 -13.23 12.98
CA ASP A 215 -24.36 -13.78 11.98
C ASP A 215 -23.89 -13.46 10.55
N PHE A 216 -24.62 -14.01 9.57
CA PHE A 216 -24.36 -13.77 8.15
C PHE A 216 -24.54 -12.29 7.76
N ASP A 217 -25.45 -11.58 8.42
CA ASP A 217 -25.65 -10.14 8.19
C ASP A 217 -24.43 -9.34 8.66
N GLY A 218 -23.82 -9.71 9.78
CA GLY A 218 -22.54 -9.18 10.29
C GLY A 218 -21.42 -9.31 9.28
N LEU A 219 -21.25 -10.52 8.73
CA LEU A 219 -20.27 -10.78 7.68
C LEU A 219 -20.58 -9.97 6.41
N THR A 220 -21.84 -9.93 5.99
CA THR A 220 -22.28 -9.20 4.79
C THR A 220 -21.98 -7.71 4.89
N ARG A 221 -22.25 -7.08 6.06
CA ARG A 221 -21.90 -5.69 6.30
C ARG A 221 -20.39 -5.43 6.17
N TYR A 222 -19.57 -6.30 6.74
CA TYR A 222 -18.11 -6.18 6.64
C TYR A 222 -17.62 -6.31 5.19
N VAL A 223 -18.13 -7.29 4.45
CA VAL A 223 -17.79 -7.50 3.03
C VAL A 223 -18.23 -6.32 2.17
N LYS A 224 -19.42 -5.78 2.41
CA LYS A 224 -19.91 -4.58 1.72
C LYS A 224 -19.01 -3.36 1.98
N ALA A 225 -18.66 -3.09 3.24
CA ALA A 225 -17.78 -1.98 3.58
C ALA A 225 -16.41 -2.09 2.89
N LYS A 226 -15.86 -3.31 2.76
CA LYS A 226 -14.62 -3.56 2.01
C LYS A 226 -14.76 -3.26 0.52
N TYR A 227 -15.88 -3.64 -0.08
CA TYR A 227 -16.14 -3.36 -1.48
C TYR A 227 -16.25 -1.84 -1.73
N ASP A 228 -16.90 -1.12 -0.81
CA ASP A 228 -16.97 0.33 -0.85
C ASP A 228 -15.58 0.99 -0.70
N GLU A 229 -14.71 0.42 0.13
CA GLU A 229 -13.31 0.88 0.23
C GLU A 229 -12.52 0.66 -1.07
N GLN A 230 -12.63 -0.52 -1.69
CA GLN A 230 -12.00 -0.80 -2.99
C GLN A 230 -12.49 0.18 -4.07
N ARG A 231 -13.81 0.46 -4.07
CA ARG A 231 -14.41 1.43 -4.97
C ARG A 231 -13.80 2.83 -4.77
N LEU A 232 -13.65 3.27 -3.52
CA LEU A 232 -13.02 4.55 -3.21
C LEU A 232 -11.57 4.64 -3.69
N VAL A 233 -10.77 3.59 -3.45
CA VAL A 233 -9.37 3.53 -3.93
C VAL A 233 -9.33 3.67 -5.46
N CYS A 234 -10.17 2.93 -6.18
CA CYS A 234 -10.27 2.99 -7.63
C CYS A 234 -10.64 4.40 -8.14
N LEU A 235 -11.58 5.09 -7.49
CA LEU A 235 -11.96 6.46 -7.83
C LEU A 235 -10.79 7.44 -7.63
N ILE A 236 -10.05 7.30 -6.51
CA ILE A 236 -8.89 8.14 -6.20
C ILE A 236 -7.77 7.92 -7.22
N ASP A 237 -7.48 6.67 -7.58
CA ASP A 237 -6.44 6.33 -8.56
C ASP A 237 -6.77 6.90 -9.95
N LYS A 238 -8.06 6.88 -10.32
CA LYS A 238 -8.58 7.51 -11.55
C LYS A 238 -8.67 9.04 -11.46
N SER A 239 -8.27 9.64 -10.33
CA SER A 239 -8.39 11.08 -10.07
C SER A 239 -9.83 11.63 -10.13
N LEU A 240 -10.84 10.77 -9.90
CA LEU A 240 -12.25 11.13 -9.82
C LEU A 240 -12.59 11.56 -8.38
N PHE A 241 -11.96 12.66 -7.93
CA PHE A 241 -12.00 13.05 -6.52
C PHE A 241 -13.38 13.51 -6.03
N GLU A 242 -14.22 14.11 -6.88
CA GLU A 242 -15.58 14.51 -6.49
C GLU A 242 -16.47 13.28 -6.22
N GLU A 243 -16.41 12.28 -7.09
CA GLU A 243 -17.13 11.02 -6.90
C GLU A 243 -16.63 10.29 -5.65
N ALA A 244 -15.31 10.22 -5.44
CA ALA A 244 -14.73 9.64 -4.23
C ALA A 244 -15.19 10.37 -2.97
N LYS A 245 -15.25 11.71 -3.00
CA LYS A 245 -15.73 12.53 -1.88
C LYS A 245 -17.20 12.27 -1.59
N SER A 246 -18.05 12.17 -2.61
CA SER A 246 -19.49 11.87 -2.46
C SER A 246 -19.71 10.50 -1.81
N VAL A 247 -19.05 9.46 -2.34
CA VAL A 247 -19.15 8.10 -1.79
C VAL A 247 -18.66 8.07 -0.33
N ALA A 248 -17.54 8.72 -0.03
CA ALA A 248 -17.05 8.78 1.35
C ALA A 248 -18.00 9.53 2.30
N ALA A 249 -18.72 10.54 1.82
CA ALA A 249 -19.72 11.27 2.60
C ALA A 249 -20.93 10.37 2.93
N GLU A 250 -21.46 9.65 1.93
CA GLU A 250 -22.54 8.68 2.10
C GLU A 250 -22.16 7.59 3.12
N LEU A 251 -20.93 7.06 3.02
CA LEU A 251 -20.43 6.06 3.95
C LEU A 251 -20.22 6.61 5.36
N LYS A 252 -19.79 7.87 5.50
CA LYS A 252 -19.68 8.55 6.80
C LYS A 252 -21.04 8.70 7.48
N GLU A 253 -22.06 9.06 6.72
CA GLU A 253 -23.44 9.19 7.20
C GLU A 253 -23.99 7.83 7.64
N LEU A 254 -23.86 6.82 6.78
CA LEU A 254 -24.23 5.43 7.10
C LEU A 254 -23.53 4.94 8.37
N PHE A 255 -22.22 5.14 8.47
CA PHE A 255 -21.43 4.76 9.64
C PHE A 255 -21.91 5.45 10.91
N SER A 256 -22.22 6.74 10.83
CA SER A 256 -22.73 7.50 11.99
C SER A 256 -24.08 6.94 12.43
N LYS A 257 -25.02 6.77 11.48
CA LYS A 257 -26.37 6.25 11.75
C LYS A 257 -26.37 4.83 12.31
N GLU A 258 -25.49 3.97 11.83
CA GLU A 258 -25.53 2.55 12.17
C GLU A 258 -24.71 2.22 13.44
N PHE A 259 -23.60 2.93 13.68
CA PHE A 259 -22.66 2.56 14.73
C PHE A 259 -22.50 3.61 15.83
N LEU A 260 -22.82 4.87 15.57
CA LEU A 260 -22.60 5.97 16.52
C LEU A 260 -23.90 6.54 17.11
N ASP A 261 -25.03 6.45 16.39
CA ASP A 261 -26.32 6.94 16.88
C ASP A 261 -26.93 5.93 17.87
N GLY A 262 -27.21 6.38 19.10
CA GLY A 262 -27.79 5.59 20.21
C GLY A 262 -26.97 5.74 21.50
N GLU A 263 -27.56 6.31 22.56
CA GLU A 263 -26.81 6.77 23.76
C GLU A 263 -26.36 5.65 24.71
N GLU A 264 -26.99 4.47 24.72
CA GLU A 264 -26.68 3.41 25.71
C GLU A 264 -26.21 2.07 25.09
N ASP A 265 -26.51 1.81 23.81
CA ASP A 265 -26.22 0.53 23.12
C ASP A 265 -25.57 0.72 21.73
N ALA A 266 -24.72 1.75 21.56
CA ALA A 266 -24.07 1.98 20.28
C ALA A 266 -23.32 0.71 19.82
N LYS A 267 -23.70 0.18 18.64
CA LYS A 267 -23.14 -1.05 18.06
C LYS A 267 -21.62 -1.02 17.88
N ILE A 268 -20.99 0.15 18.04
CA ILE A 268 -19.54 0.27 18.01
C ILE A 268 -18.85 -0.39 19.23
N PHE A 269 -19.47 -0.39 20.42
CA PHE A 269 -18.84 -0.87 21.66
C PHE A 269 -18.54 -2.37 21.65
N GLN A 270 -19.38 -3.19 21.01
CA GLN A 270 -19.09 -4.62 20.81
C GLN A 270 -17.77 -4.86 20.06
N PHE A 271 -17.35 -3.94 19.17
CA PHE A 271 -16.09 -4.05 18.43
C PHE A 271 -14.90 -3.47 19.19
N ILE A 272 -15.13 -2.47 20.05
CA ILE A 272 -14.08 -1.88 20.89
C ILE A 272 -13.49 -2.93 21.84
N ASN A 273 -14.31 -3.86 22.34
CA ASN A 273 -13.86 -4.92 23.25
C ASN A 273 -13.03 -6.01 22.57
N LEU A 274 -12.98 -6.06 21.24
CA LEU A 274 -12.08 -6.97 20.52
C LEU A 274 -10.62 -6.57 20.71
N PRO A 275 -9.68 -7.53 20.73
CA PRO A 275 -8.26 -7.25 20.60
C PRO A 275 -7.96 -6.33 19.42
N VAL A 276 -7.05 -5.36 19.60
CA VAL A 276 -6.82 -4.28 18.62
C VAL A 276 -6.45 -4.82 17.23
N TYR A 277 -5.72 -5.93 17.18
CA TYR A 277 -5.29 -6.59 15.95
C TYR A 277 -6.43 -7.30 15.18
N LEU A 278 -7.56 -7.57 15.84
CA LEU A 278 -8.78 -8.13 15.24
C LEU A 278 -9.76 -7.06 14.77
N ARG A 279 -9.74 -5.85 15.37
CA ARG A 279 -10.65 -4.75 15.00
C ARG A 279 -10.55 -4.35 13.54
N LYS A 280 -9.41 -4.60 12.87
CA LYS A 280 -9.26 -4.38 11.42
C LYS A 280 -10.20 -5.22 10.55
N PHE A 281 -10.75 -6.30 11.09
CA PHE A 281 -11.73 -7.17 10.44
C PHE A 281 -13.17 -6.82 10.83
N THR A 282 -13.46 -5.53 11.10
CA THR A 282 -14.79 -5.05 11.50
C THR A 282 -15.23 -3.87 10.64
N PRO A 283 -16.55 -3.67 10.42
CA PRO A 283 -17.03 -2.54 9.63
C PRO A 283 -16.54 -1.16 10.12
N PRO A 284 -16.55 -0.82 11.43
CA PRO A 284 -16.09 0.48 11.90
C PRO A 284 -14.65 0.82 11.49
N TRP A 285 -13.76 -0.17 11.46
CA TRP A 285 -12.39 0.05 11.00
C TRP A 285 -12.34 0.42 9.52
N ILE A 286 -13.10 -0.30 8.68
CA ILE A 286 -13.17 -0.03 7.25
C ILE A 286 -13.76 1.35 6.98
N TYR A 287 -14.86 1.71 7.66
CA TYR A 287 -15.47 3.03 7.52
C TYR A 287 -14.51 4.16 7.91
N CYS A 288 -13.73 4.00 8.99
CA CYS A 288 -12.70 4.99 9.35
C CYS A 288 -11.68 5.20 8.23
N ARG A 289 -11.26 4.13 7.54
CA ARG A 289 -10.37 4.22 6.36
C ARG A 289 -11.07 4.92 5.20
N CYS A 290 -12.31 4.56 4.88
CA CYS A 290 -13.11 5.20 3.83
C CYS A 290 -13.26 6.71 4.05
N ILE A 291 -13.56 7.14 5.28
CA ILE A 291 -13.66 8.56 5.64
C ILE A 291 -12.32 9.26 5.41
N PHE A 292 -11.20 8.64 5.82
CA PHE A 292 -9.87 9.19 5.59
C PHE A 292 -9.52 9.26 4.09
N ARG A 293 -9.93 8.29 3.26
CA ARG A 293 -9.81 8.39 1.80
C ARG A 293 -10.59 9.58 1.24
N GLY A 294 -11.77 9.84 1.80
CA GLY A 294 -12.54 11.04 1.50
C GLY A 294 -11.84 12.35 1.91
N VAL A 295 -11.12 12.37 3.03
CA VAL A 295 -10.21 13.49 3.40
C VAL A 295 -9.16 13.70 2.33
N GLU A 296 -8.52 12.63 1.84
CA GLU A 296 -7.51 12.72 0.78
C GLU A 296 -8.12 13.30 -0.51
N ALA A 297 -9.32 12.87 -0.89
CA ALA A 297 -10.05 13.41 -2.03
C ALA A 297 -10.41 14.89 -1.85
N ALA A 298 -10.96 15.29 -0.71
CA ALA A 298 -11.27 16.69 -0.39
C ALA A 298 -10.03 17.61 -0.49
N GLN A 299 -8.88 17.13 -0.03
CA GLN A 299 -7.62 17.88 -0.14
C GLN A 299 -7.15 18.05 -1.59
N ARG A 300 -7.37 17.05 -2.46
CA ARG A 300 -7.08 17.18 -3.90
C ARG A 300 -7.99 18.20 -4.58
N LEU A 301 -9.21 18.35 -4.07
CA LEU A 301 -10.18 19.36 -4.49
C LEU A 301 -9.96 20.73 -3.82
N ARG A 302 -8.95 20.85 -2.94
CA ARG A 302 -8.66 22.04 -2.13
C ARG A 302 -9.77 22.44 -1.16
N ASP A 303 -10.68 21.52 -0.86
CA ASP A 303 -11.69 21.67 0.19
C ASP A 303 -11.07 21.31 1.55
N TYR A 304 -10.22 22.23 2.04
CA TYR A 304 -9.48 22.01 3.28
C TYR A 304 -10.37 22.11 4.52
N GLU A 305 -11.48 22.85 4.45
CA GLU A 305 -12.46 22.94 5.54
C GLU A 305 -13.12 21.58 5.78
N LEU A 306 -13.64 20.94 4.73
CA LEU A 306 -14.24 19.61 4.85
C LEU A 306 -13.20 18.59 5.34
N ALA A 307 -11.99 18.64 4.79
CA ALA A 307 -10.89 17.76 5.20
C ALA A 307 -10.57 17.91 6.69
N VAL A 308 -10.53 19.14 7.23
CA VAL A 308 -10.34 19.42 8.65
C VAL A 308 -11.51 18.87 9.47
N ASN A 309 -12.75 19.16 9.08
CA ASN A 309 -13.94 18.69 9.79
C ASN A 309 -13.97 17.15 9.92
N TRP A 310 -13.61 16.43 8.86
CA TRP A 310 -13.61 14.97 8.87
C TRP A 310 -12.42 14.38 9.64
N LEU A 311 -11.25 15.05 9.63
CA LEU A 311 -10.13 14.66 10.49
C LEU A 311 -10.45 14.88 11.98
N ILE A 312 -11.12 15.98 12.32
CA ILE A 312 -11.60 16.23 13.68
C ILE A 312 -12.64 15.16 14.08
N PHE A 313 -13.56 14.81 13.19
CA PHE A 313 -14.51 13.72 13.43
C PHE A 313 -13.80 12.41 13.78
N LEU A 314 -12.77 12.01 13.02
CA LEU A 314 -12.00 10.78 13.26
C LEU A 314 -11.14 10.82 14.53
N LEU A 315 -10.68 12.00 14.94
CA LEU A 315 -9.71 12.16 16.04
C LEU A 315 -10.35 12.46 17.40
N SER A 316 -11.48 13.18 17.42
CA SER A 316 -12.04 13.77 18.63
C SER A 316 -13.12 12.92 19.32
N LYS A 317 -13.81 12.04 18.60
CA LYS A 317 -14.80 11.12 19.21
C LYS A 317 -14.09 10.01 19.99
N GLU A 318 -14.55 9.72 21.22
CA GLU A 318 -13.89 8.76 22.11
C GLU A 318 -13.93 7.34 21.54
N GLU A 319 -15.09 6.94 21.02
CA GLU A 319 -15.33 5.61 20.46
C GLU A 319 -14.43 5.34 19.24
N LEU A 320 -14.10 6.38 18.48
CA LEU A 320 -13.26 6.27 17.28
C LEU A 320 -11.76 6.16 17.59
N LYS A 321 -11.33 6.48 18.81
CA LYS A 321 -9.92 6.34 19.22
C LYS A 321 -9.42 4.89 19.14
N HIS A 322 -10.33 3.94 19.24
CA HIS A 322 -10.03 2.50 19.26
C HIS A 322 -9.83 1.87 17.87
N PHE A 323 -10.09 2.61 16.79
CA PHE A 323 -10.02 2.14 15.41
C PHE A 323 -8.91 2.86 14.64
N CYS A 324 -8.28 2.16 13.69
CA CYS A 324 -7.19 2.70 12.89
C CYS A 324 -6.07 3.34 13.73
N VAL A 325 -5.76 2.76 14.90
CA VAL A 325 -4.86 3.34 15.91
C VAL A 325 -3.49 3.74 15.35
N ASN A 326 -2.96 2.95 14.40
CA ASN A 326 -1.67 3.18 13.76
C ASN A 326 -1.69 4.39 12.79
N SER A 327 -2.87 4.82 12.35
CA SER A 327 -3.04 5.96 11.44
C SER A 327 -3.19 7.31 12.16
N ARG A 328 -3.42 7.30 13.49
CA ARG A 328 -3.74 8.53 14.24
C ARG A 328 -2.65 9.59 14.15
N GLY A 329 -1.37 9.21 14.21
CA GLY A 329 -0.26 10.14 14.05
C GLY A 329 -0.24 10.80 12.66
N ARG A 330 -0.47 10.02 11.59
CA ARG A 330 -0.68 10.55 10.23
C ARG A 330 -1.85 11.52 10.17
N TRP A 331 -2.97 11.21 10.83
CA TRP A 331 -4.16 12.06 10.84
C TRP A 331 -3.92 13.39 11.56
N TYR A 332 -3.30 13.39 12.75
CA TYR A 332 -2.91 14.62 13.44
C TYR A 332 -1.96 15.47 12.59
N LYS A 333 -0.90 14.88 12.03
CA LYS A 333 0.02 15.62 11.15
C LYS A 333 -0.71 16.25 9.96
N ARG A 334 -1.67 15.54 9.37
CA ARG A 334 -2.46 16.03 8.23
C ARG A 334 -3.42 17.15 8.64
N LEU A 335 -4.07 17.02 9.79
CA LEU A 335 -4.96 18.04 10.37
C LEU A 335 -4.21 19.33 10.65
N VAL A 336 -3.08 19.25 11.37
CA VAL A 336 -2.22 20.38 11.68
C VAL A 336 -1.67 21.04 10.42
N LEU A 337 -1.29 20.25 9.40
CA LEU A 337 -0.85 20.78 8.11
C LEU A 337 -1.96 21.57 7.41
N ASN A 338 -3.20 21.06 7.40
CA ASN A 338 -4.34 21.77 6.82
C ASN A 338 -4.63 23.07 7.55
N LEU A 339 -4.75 23.03 8.88
CA LEU A 339 -5.04 24.18 9.72
C LEU A 339 -3.97 25.27 9.55
N ASN A 340 -2.68 24.95 9.71
CA ASN A 340 -1.64 25.95 9.63
C ASN A 340 -1.32 26.40 8.19
N LYS A 341 -1.10 25.46 7.26
CA LYS A 341 -0.58 25.81 5.93
C LYS A 341 -1.67 26.36 5.02
N HIS A 342 -2.84 25.72 5.02
CA HIS A 342 -3.91 25.96 4.06
C HIS A 342 -4.98 26.92 4.59
N LEU A 343 -5.42 26.75 5.84
CA LEU A 343 -6.47 27.59 6.45
C LEU A 343 -5.93 28.76 7.31
N LYS A 344 -4.62 28.80 7.59
CA LYS A 344 -3.96 29.84 8.40
C LYS A 344 -4.49 29.96 9.84
N ARG A 345 -5.06 28.88 10.40
CA ARG A 345 -5.59 28.82 11.77
C ARG A 345 -4.54 28.27 12.72
N ASN A 346 -3.63 29.15 13.15
CA ASN A 346 -2.44 28.76 13.91
C ASN A 346 -2.76 28.25 15.33
N GLU A 347 -3.72 28.87 16.00
CA GLU A 347 -4.13 28.49 17.37
C GLU A 347 -4.73 27.08 17.40
N GLU A 348 -5.67 26.80 16.48
CA GLU A 348 -6.24 25.46 16.32
C GLU A 348 -5.15 24.42 15.97
N ALA A 349 -4.22 24.78 15.07
CA ALA A 349 -3.11 23.90 14.72
C ALA A 349 -2.22 23.57 15.93
N ALA A 350 -1.92 24.56 16.79
CA ALA A 350 -1.13 24.36 18.00
C ALA A 350 -1.88 23.47 19.02
N LYS A 351 -3.19 23.69 19.19
CA LYS A 351 -4.05 22.84 20.03
C LYS A 351 -4.00 21.38 19.58
N PHE A 352 -4.16 21.11 18.28
CA PHE A 352 -4.11 19.73 17.77
C PHE A 352 -2.70 19.12 17.78
N CYS A 353 -1.62 19.91 17.76
CA CYS A 353 -0.28 19.39 18.05
C CYS A 353 -0.22 18.85 19.48
N CYS A 354 -0.70 19.61 20.46
CA CYS A 354 -0.70 19.21 21.87
C CYS A 354 -1.50 17.92 22.08
N LEU A 355 -2.73 17.87 21.55
CA LEU A 355 -3.57 16.67 21.63
C LEU A 355 -2.91 15.43 21.01
N GLY A 356 -2.23 15.59 19.87
CA GLY A 356 -1.53 14.47 19.23
C GLY A 356 -0.25 14.02 19.97
N ILE A 357 0.41 14.93 20.70
CA ILE A 357 1.56 14.59 21.56
C ILE A 357 1.09 13.80 22.79
N GLU A 358 -0.05 14.18 23.37
CA GLU A 358 -0.63 13.51 24.55
C GLU A 358 -1.30 12.16 24.22
N ASP A 359 -1.70 11.95 22.97
CA ASP A 359 -2.35 10.70 22.54
C ASP A 359 -1.40 9.48 22.63
N ASN A 360 -1.80 8.45 23.40
CA ASN A 360 -1.01 7.23 23.64
C ASN A 360 -0.88 6.32 22.41
N PHE A 361 -1.80 6.42 21.45
CA PHE A 361 -1.76 5.63 20.23
C PHE A 361 -0.80 6.22 19.20
N VAL A 362 -0.55 7.54 19.23
CA VAL A 362 0.38 8.21 18.31
C VAL A 362 1.81 7.71 18.50
N LEU A 363 2.48 7.39 17.40
CA LEU A 363 3.85 6.87 17.41
C LEU A 363 4.84 7.96 17.83
N ILE A 364 5.93 7.57 18.47
CA ILE A 364 6.94 8.51 18.99
C ILE A 364 7.54 9.39 17.88
N SER A 365 7.75 8.82 16.67
CA SER A 365 8.19 9.60 15.50
C SER A 365 7.19 10.66 15.06
N ASP A 366 5.89 10.37 15.18
CA ASP A 366 4.84 11.33 14.86
C ASP A 366 4.71 12.38 15.97
N LYS A 367 4.89 11.99 17.24
CA LYS A 367 4.97 12.94 18.36
C LYS A 367 6.13 13.92 18.17
N LEU A 368 7.30 13.43 17.76
CA LEU A 368 8.45 14.29 17.44
C LEU A 368 8.12 15.27 16.31
N SER A 369 7.51 14.78 15.22
CA SER A 369 7.08 15.66 14.10
C SER A 369 6.07 16.73 14.55
N LEU A 370 5.16 16.38 15.47
CA LEU A 370 4.19 17.33 16.04
C LEU A 370 4.86 18.31 17.01
N GLN A 371 5.85 17.87 17.80
CA GLN A 371 6.66 18.73 18.67
C GLN A 371 7.43 19.78 17.85
N GLU A 372 8.16 19.36 16.81
CA GLU A 372 8.86 20.28 15.91
C GLU A 372 7.92 21.31 15.25
N ARG A 373 6.67 20.88 14.98
CA ARG A 373 5.66 21.75 14.40
C ARG A 373 5.12 22.75 15.43
N LEU A 374 4.90 22.30 16.67
CA LEU A 374 4.50 23.14 17.78
C LEU A 374 5.58 24.19 18.11
N ASP A 375 6.86 23.82 18.08
CA ASP A 375 7.98 24.75 18.26
C ASP A 375 8.01 25.86 17.21
N LYS A 376 7.64 25.55 15.96
CA LYS A 376 7.51 26.57 14.91
C LYS A 376 6.28 27.46 15.12
N LEU A 377 5.20 26.92 15.68
CA LEU A 377 3.94 27.63 15.93
C LEU A 377 3.98 28.51 17.18
N SER A 378 4.75 28.13 18.20
CA SER A 378 4.87 28.87 19.47
C SER A 378 5.39 30.30 19.28
N LYS A 379 6.09 30.57 18.17
CA LYS A 379 6.52 31.91 17.76
C LYS A 379 5.37 32.84 17.37
N CYS A 380 4.19 32.29 17.08
CA CYS A 380 3.05 33.01 16.54
C CYS A 380 1.74 32.75 17.31
N VAL A 381 1.77 32.01 18.43
CA VAL A 381 0.60 31.63 19.23
C VAL A 381 0.86 32.02 20.69
N VAL A 382 -0.09 32.75 21.30
CA VAL A 382 0.04 33.31 22.65
C VAL A 382 -0.11 32.21 23.73
N ASP A 383 -1.12 31.35 23.59
CA ASP A 383 -1.46 30.32 24.59
C ASP A 383 -0.90 28.93 24.22
N CYS A 384 0.40 28.85 23.95
CA CYS A 384 1.06 27.56 23.71
C CYS A 384 1.38 26.87 25.05
N PRO A 385 0.92 25.62 25.30
CA PRO A 385 1.21 24.89 26.54
C PRO A 385 2.72 24.64 26.72
N GLN A 386 3.39 25.55 27.43
CA GLN A 386 4.85 25.48 27.59
C GLN A 386 5.31 24.24 28.36
N ALA A 387 4.42 23.60 29.14
CA ALA A 387 4.74 22.35 29.85
C ALA A 387 5.07 21.18 28.90
N LEU A 388 4.35 21.05 27.77
CA LEU A 388 4.64 20.03 26.75
C LEU A 388 5.94 20.31 25.99
N LEU A 389 6.32 21.59 25.92
CA LEU A 389 7.63 22.01 25.42
C LEU A 389 8.76 21.74 26.42
N LYS A 390 8.48 21.43 27.69
CA LYS A 390 9.56 21.08 28.65
C LYS A 390 9.95 19.60 28.56
N ASN A 391 8.99 18.70 28.30
CA ASN A 391 9.20 17.26 28.14
C ASN A 391 9.47 16.89 26.67
N ARG A 392 10.49 17.51 26.07
CA ARG A 392 10.82 17.34 24.64
C ARG A 392 11.41 15.96 24.37
N LEU A 393 11.04 15.35 23.25
CA LEU A 393 11.88 14.31 22.66
C LEU A 393 13.12 15.00 22.11
N VAL A 394 14.28 14.77 22.74
CA VAL A 394 15.57 15.29 22.28
C VAL A 394 16.29 14.15 21.56
N LEU A 395 16.70 14.41 20.33
CA LEU A 395 17.58 13.52 19.57
C LEU A 395 19.00 14.08 19.63
N ASP A 396 19.98 13.19 19.79
CA ASP A 396 21.38 13.55 19.61
C ASP A 396 21.61 13.95 18.15
N GLU A 397 22.43 14.99 17.93
CA GLU A 397 22.76 15.39 16.57
C GLU A 397 23.67 14.33 15.92
N PRO A 398 23.26 13.74 14.78
CA PRO A 398 24.11 12.79 14.08
C PRO A 398 25.27 13.52 13.40
N GLU A 399 26.39 12.82 13.23
CA GLU A 399 27.45 13.26 12.32
C GLU A 399 26.90 13.36 10.89
N LYS A 400 27.20 14.46 10.21
CA LYS A 400 26.70 14.75 8.86
C LYS A 400 27.87 14.79 7.89
N VAL A 401 27.88 13.86 6.95
CA VAL A 401 28.84 13.81 5.85
C VAL A 401 28.15 14.29 4.57
N SER A 402 28.81 15.17 3.83
CA SER A 402 28.31 15.67 2.54
C SER A 402 29.08 15.03 1.40
N ILE A 403 28.36 14.34 0.51
CA ILE A 403 28.92 13.63 -0.64
C ILE A 403 28.38 14.28 -1.91
N THR A 404 29.24 14.50 -2.91
CA THR A 404 28.85 15.08 -4.20
C THR A 404 28.80 14.00 -5.28
N GLY A 405 27.80 14.08 -6.16
CA GLY A 405 27.62 13.14 -7.27
C GLY A 405 27.12 13.85 -8.53
N LEU A 406 27.45 13.32 -9.70
CA LEU A 406 27.05 13.88 -10.99
C LEU A 406 25.62 13.44 -11.33
N THR A 407 24.76 14.40 -11.68
CA THR A 407 23.34 14.16 -11.98
C THR A 407 23.07 14.14 -13.48
N LEU A 408 22.14 13.30 -13.92
CA LEU A 408 21.54 13.39 -15.25
C LEU A 408 20.49 14.51 -15.25
N ALA A 409 20.49 15.36 -16.28
CA ALA A 409 19.56 16.48 -16.38
C ALA A 409 18.09 16.03 -16.30
N LYS A 410 17.25 16.83 -15.62
CA LYS A 410 15.80 16.61 -15.54
C LYS A 410 15.17 16.78 -16.93
N GLY A 411 14.80 15.69 -17.60
CA GLY A 411 14.13 15.77 -18.91
C GLY A 411 14.08 14.51 -19.76
N LEU A 412 14.48 13.33 -19.26
CA LEU A 412 14.55 12.09 -20.04
C LEU A 412 13.20 11.35 -20.22
N GLY A 413 12.06 12.02 -20.04
CA GLY A 413 10.73 11.48 -20.38
C GLY A 413 10.04 10.63 -19.31
N ASP A 414 10.76 10.15 -18.29
CA ASP A 414 10.16 9.39 -17.20
C ASP A 414 9.68 10.34 -16.09
N GLY A 415 8.38 10.45 -15.88
CA GLY A 415 7.73 11.36 -14.93
C GLY A 415 8.05 11.12 -13.43
N LEU A 416 9.17 10.50 -13.11
CA LEU A 416 9.64 10.22 -11.75
C LEU A 416 10.62 11.32 -11.28
N GLN A 417 10.29 11.97 -10.16
CA GLN A 417 11.07 13.03 -9.53
C GLN A 417 12.29 12.51 -8.75
N VAL A 418 13.02 11.51 -9.26
CA VAL A 418 14.24 11.01 -8.63
C VAL A 418 15.42 11.49 -9.46
N ASN A 419 16.39 12.17 -8.84
CA ASN A 419 17.63 12.51 -9.52
C ASN A 419 18.36 11.19 -9.82
N HIS A 420 18.52 10.85 -11.10
CA HIS A 420 19.38 9.74 -11.50
C HIS A 420 20.81 10.24 -11.56
N PHE A 421 21.74 9.49 -10.98
CA PHE A 421 23.15 9.83 -11.00
C PHE A 421 23.88 8.95 -12.00
N TYR A 422 25.04 9.42 -12.43
CA TYR A 422 25.91 8.64 -13.30
C TYR A 422 27.35 8.66 -12.81
N ILE A 423 28.05 7.60 -13.18
CA ILE A 423 29.46 7.41 -12.88
C ILE A 423 30.19 7.30 -14.23
N PRO A 424 31.17 8.18 -14.51
CA PRO A 424 31.99 8.08 -15.71
C PRO A 424 32.71 6.72 -15.73
N SER A 425 32.71 6.03 -16.87
CA SER A 425 33.28 4.68 -17.03
C SER A 425 34.82 4.59 -16.88
N THR A 426 35.47 5.64 -16.38
CA THR A 426 36.93 5.68 -16.17
C THR A 426 37.30 5.45 -14.70
N SER A 427 36.68 4.47 -14.05
CA SER A 427 37.29 3.76 -12.93
C SER A 427 37.60 2.35 -13.39
N THR A 428 38.87 2.13 -13.68
CA THR A 428 39.47 0.85 -13.99
C THR A 428 39.01 -0.22 -13.00
N GLN A 429 38.49 -1.34 -13.53
CA GLN A 429 38.63 -2.61 -12.85
C GLN A 429 40.11 -2.84 -12.51
N PRO A 430 40.45 -3.52 -11.39
CA PRO A 430 41.84 -3.77 -11.05
C PRO A 430 42.44 -4.69 -12.10
N ASN A 431 43.37 -4.18 -12.90
CA ASN A 431 44.29 -4.97 -13.71
C ASN A 431 45.69 -4.33 -13.67
N VAL A 432 46.55 -4.95 -12.84
CA VAL A 432 47.94 -5.35 -13.10
C VAL A 432 48.82 -4.45 -14.01
N ASP A 433 49.87 -3.91 -13.37
CA ASP A 433 51.24 -3.61 -13.83
C ASP A 433 51.68 -2.27 -14.51
N GLU A 434 52.80 -1.79 -13.91
CA GLU A 434 53.99 -1.06 -14.40
C GLU A 434 54.01 0.46 -14.72
N ASN A 435 54.75 1.17 -13.85
CA ASN A 435 55.78 2.20 -14.08
C ASN A 435 55.48 3.44 -14.95
N VAL A 436 55.54 4.64 -14.33
CA VAL A 436 56.44 5.79 -14.63
C VAL A 436 55.91 7.09 -13.94
N LEU A 437 56.83 7.81 -13.29
CA LEU A 437 56.76 9.18 -12.71
C LEU A 437 57.67 10.11 -13.58
N PRO A 438 57.74 11.47 -13.43
CA PRO A 438 56.97 12.43 -12.61
C PRO A 438 56.67 13.81 -13.30
N GLU A 439 56.26 14.81 -12.48
CA GLU A 439 56.37 16.30 -12.63
C GLU A 439 55.22 17.04 -13.35
N THR A 440 54.71 18.23 -12.94
CA THR A 440 55.10 19.32 -12.01
C THR A 440 53.85 20.21 -11.78
N THR A 441 53.47 20.61 -10.55
CA THR A 441 53.68 21.95 -9.89
C THR A 441 52.50 22.96 -9.92
N ILE A 442 51.87 23.10 -8.73
CA ILE A 442 51.49 24.30 -7.92
C ILE A 442 50.72 25.49 -8.56
N GLN A 443 49.59 25.86 -7.92
CA GLN A 443 49.26 27.18 -7.28
C GLN A 443 47.74 27.22 -6.98
N SER A 444 47.29 26.97 -5.74
CA SER A 444 47.08 27.92 -4.62
C SER A 444 46.22 29.14 -4.98
N ASP A 445 45.03 29.24 -4.39
CA ASP A 445 44.63 30.43 -3.64
C ASP A 445 43.43 30.18 -2.70
N THR A 446 43.68 30.51 -1.44
CA THR A 446 42.79 30.63 -0.28
C THR A 446 41.76 31.75 -0.43
N LEU A 447 40.53 31.56 0.06
CA LEU A 447 39.80 32.59 0.82
C LEU A 447 38.60 32.00 1.60
N SER A 448 38.31 32.72 2.67
CA SER A 448 37.72 32.29 3.93
C SER A 448 36.21 32.49 4.06
N SER A 449 35.68 31.76 5.04
CA SER A 449 34.65 32.15 6.03
C SER A 449 33.16 32.22 5.65
N SER A 450 32.41 31.42 6.44
CA SER A 450 31.28 31.77 7.31
C SER A 450 29.86 31.37 6.93
N SER A 451 29.35 30.46 7.78
CA SER A 451 28.04 30.44 8.47
C SER A 451 26.74 30.16 7.69
N ASP A 452 26.14 29.05 8.12
CA ASP A 452 24.75 28.92 8.59
C ASP A 452 23.63 28.42 7.67
N THR A 453 22.95 27.39 8.23
CA THR A 453 21.53 27.01 8.13
C THR A 453 21.09 25.91 7.16
N SER A 454 20.94 24.74 7.79
CA SER A 454 19.93 23.69 7.61
C SER A 454 18.68 24.04 6.77
N SER A 455 18.34 23.17 5.81
CA SER A 455 16.95 23.01 5.39
C SER A 455 16.59 21.55 5.05
N CYS A 456 15.50 21.12 5.70
CA CYS A 456 14.83 19.83 5.59
C CYS A 456 13.88 19.85 4.39
N SER A 457 14.01 18.87 3.50
CA SER A 457 13.26 18.74 2.25
C SER A 457 11.79 18.36 2.50
N SER A 458 10.88 19.26 2.13
CA SER A 458 9.44 18.97 2.08
C SER A 458 8.96 18.88 0.63
N PHE A 459 8.37 17.75 0.29
CA PHE A 459 7.75 17.46 -1.01
C PHE A 459 6.58 18.42 -1.30
N THR A 460 6.64 19.14 -2.42
CA THR A 460 5.48 19.75 -3.08
C THR A 460 5.56 19.46 -4.58
N SER A 461 4.53 18.80 -5.11
CA SER A 461 4.33 18.59 -6.55
C SER A 461 3.41 19.68 -7.10
N THR A 462 3.87 20.42 -8.11
CA THR A 462 3.14 21.47 -8.82
C THR A 462 2.95 21.09 -10.28
N ARG A 463 1.74 21.31 -10.81
CA ARG A 463 1.39 21.25 -12.24
C ARG A 463 1.29 22.67 -12.83
N ARG A 464 1.63 22.79 -14.12
CA ARG A 464 1.87 23.99 -14.94
C ARG A 464 0.64 24.91 -15.15
N GLY A 465 0.91 26.22 -15.25
CA GLY A 465 0.08 27.28 -15.85
C GLY A 465 0.87 28.59 -15.99
N ARG A 466 0.86 29.22 -17.17
CA ARG A 466 1.71 30.35 -17.64
C ARG A 466 1.33 31.73 -17.06
N GLY A 467 2.34 32.60 -16.90
CA GLY A 467 2.25 34.07 -16.84
C GLY A 467 3.62 34.69 -16.47
N PRO A 468 4.08 35.82 -17.06
CA PRO A 468 5.51 36.18 -17.11
C PRO A 468 5.88 37.23 -16.05
N SER A 469 6.88 36.97 -15.18
CA SER A 469 7.62 38.02 -14.45
C SER A 469 8.93 37.46 -13.87
N GLU A 470 10.04 38.10 -14.26
CA GLU A 470 11.44 38.12 -13.80
C GLU A 470 11.93 37.08 -12.78
N GLN A 471 12.85 36.22 -13.24
CA GLN A 471 13.63 35.28 -12.44
C GLN A 471 15.01 35.86 -12.11
N GLN A 472 15.32 36.03 -10.82
CA GLN A 472 16.69 35.92 -10.32
C GLN A 472 16.88 34.49 -9.82
N GLN A 473 17.69 33.70 -10.55
CA GLN A 473 18.00 32.31 -10.25
C GLN A 473 19.19 32.20 -9.27
N PRO A 474 19.18 31.25 -8.32
CA PRO A 474 20.39 30.81 -7.63
C PRO A 474 21.19 29.87 -8.55
N SER A 475 22.49 30.13 -8.69
CA SER A 475 23.42 29.36 -9.53
C SER A 475 23.70 27.97 -8.93
N THR A 476 23.14 26.93 -9.55
CA THR A 476 23.57 25.54 -9.32
C THR A 476 24.57 25.18 -10.41
N GLN A 477 25.85 25.00 -10.07
CA GLN A 477 26.85 24.59 -11.06
C GLN A 477 26.53 23.17 -11.55
N THR A 478 26.21 23.07 -12.83
CA THR A 478 25.76 21.85 -13.50
C THR A 478 26.80 21.48 -14.54
N THR A 479 27.51 20.37 -14.35
CA THR A 479 28.50 19.85 -15.31
C THR A 479 27.90 18.64 -16.03
N THR A 480 27.63 18.79 -17.32
CA THR A 480 27.05 17.76 -18.20
C THR A 480 28.15 16.97 -18.92
N ALA A 481 28.00 15.63 -19.00
CA ALA A 481 28.91 14.77 -19.75
C ALA A 481 28.70 14.84 -21.28
N PRO A 482 29.76 14.62 -22.10
CA PRO A 482 29.65 14.49 -23.55
C PRO A 482 28.95 13.19 -24.00
N PRO A 483 28.37 13.16 -25.22
CA PRO A 483 27.32 12.21 -25.62
C PRO A 483 27.75 10.76 -25.93
N ASN A 484 28.98 10.31 -25.63
CA ASN A 484 29.50 9.01 -26.08
C ASN A 484 30.22 8.15 -25.01
N THR A 485 29.92 8.33 -23.73
CA THR A 485 30.41 7.43 -22.66
C THR A 485 29.36 6.37 -22.30
N ASN A 486 29.76 5.14 -21.97
CA ASN A 486 28.87 4.11 -21.42
C ASN A 486 28.37 4.54 -20.02
N ILE A 487 27.21 5.19 -19.96
CA ILE A 487 26.65 5.76 -18.72
C ILE A 487 26.03 4.63 -17.88
N ASN A 488 26.70 4.24 -16.79
CA ASN A 488 26.09 3.40 -15.75
C ASN A 488 25.21 4.27 -14.83
N LYS A 489 23.89 4.11 -14.96
CA LYS A 489 22.90 4.78 -14.08
C LYS A 489 22.94 4.17 -12.67
N CYS A 490 22.94 5.02 -11.64
CA CYS A 490 22.87 4.60 -10.24
C CYS A 490 21.93 5.51 -9.41
N ASN A 491 21.53 5.02 -8.22
CA ASN A 491 20.77 5.78 -7.23
C ASN A 491 21.69 6.50 -6.22
N VAL A 492 21.12 7.30 -5.33
CA VAL A 492 21.88 8.07 -4.32
C VAL A 492 22.61 7.16 -3.33
N GLU A 493 22.02 6.02 -3.00
CA GLU A 493 22.56 5.09 -2.02
C GLU A 493 23.80 4.38 -2.55
N GLU A 494 23.84 4.05 -3.84
CA GLU A 494 25.03 3.49 -4.51
C GLU A 494 26.19 4.48 -4.53
N ILE A 495 25.92 5.79 -4.71
CA ILE A 495 26.97 6.81 -4.63
C ILE A 495 27.53 6.90 -3.22
N ALA A 496 26.66 6.88 -2.21
CA ALA A 496 27.09 6.90 -0.82
C ALA A 496 27.95 5.69 -0.49
N LEU A 497 27.54 4.48 -0.90
CA LEU A 497 28.31 3.25 -0.71
C LEU A 497 29.72 3.37 -1.30
N ARG A 498 29.84 3.84 -2.54
CA ARG A 498 31.14 4.02 -3.20
C ARG A 498 32.01 5.03 -2.48
N HIS A 499 31.45 6.15 -2.05
CA HIS A 499 32.23 7.14 -1.31
C HIS A 499 32.87 6.52 -0.06
N PHE A 500 32.10 5.76 0.72
CA PHE A 500 32.63 5.11 1.93
C PHE A 500 33.67 4.03 1.60
N ILE A 501 33.45 3.23 0.55
CA ILE A 501 34.37 2.16 0.15
C ILE A 501 35.69 2.74 -0.42
N GLU A 502 35.58 3.71 -1.32
CA GLU A 502 36.71 4.24 -2.07
C GLU A 502 37.50 5.30 -1.28
N ASN A 503 36.84 6.09 -0.42
CA ASN A 503 37.47 7.25 0.23
C ASN A 503 37.60 7.12 1.76
N GLU A 504 36.76 6.31 2.42
CA GLU A 504 36.71 6.23 3.90
C GLU A 504 37.20 4.88 4.43
N ASN A 505 37.96 4.12 3.63
CA ASN A 505 38.58 2.83 3.98
C ASN A 505 37.60 1.71 4.41
N TYR A 506 36.32 1.79 4.04
CA TYR A 506 35.39 0.67 4.25
C TYR A 506 35.67 -0.43 3.23
N LYS A 507 35.78 -1.69 3.69
CA LYS A 507 36.07 -2.83 2.78
C LYS A 507 34.86 -3.23 1.94
N GLU A 508 33.65 -3.14 2.52
CA GLU A 508 32.39 -3.59 1.94
C GLU A 508 31.24 -2.72 2.45
N GLY A 509 30.10 -2.73 1.75
CA GLY A 509 28.89 -2.02 2.17
C GLY A 509 27.62 -2.58 1.51
N VAL A 510 26.50 -2.51 2.21
CA VAL A 510 25.20 -3.02 1.75
C VAL A 510 24.11 -1.98 1.96
N HIS A 511 23.34 -1.68 0.91
CA HIS A 511 22.11 -0.91 1.02
C HIS A 511 20.91 -1.84 1.28
N ALA A 512 20.42 -1.88 2.52
CA ALA A 512 19.34 -2.79 2.93
C ALA A 512 18.18 -2.11 3.69
N GLU A 513 18.22 -0.79 3.89
CA GLU A 513 17.23 -0.04 4.69
C GLU A 513 16.91 -0.77 6.03
N GLY A 514 15.62 -1.00 6.33
CA GLY A 514 15.17 -1.78 7.48
C GLY A 514 15.18 -3.29 7.27
N LYS A 515 15.35 -3.79 6.04
CA LYS A 515 15.20 -5.22 5.71
C LYS A 515 16.17 -6.10 6.46
N ILE A 516 17.40 -5.61 6.65
CA ILE A 516 18.44 -6.30 7.41
C ILE A 516 18.00 -6.57 8.85
N TRP A 517 17.41 -5.57 9.51
CA TRP A 517 16.92 -5.69 10.88
C TRP A 517 15.72 -6.62 11.00
N HIS A 518 14.81 -6.59 10.02
CA HIS A 518 13.70 -7.54 9.95
C HIS A 518 14.16 -8.98 9.77
N MET A 519 15.12 -9.21 8.90
CA MET A 519 15.71 -10.51 8.66
C MET A 519 16.36 -11.04 9.95
N LEU A 520 17.21 -10.22 10.58
CA LEU A 520 17.86 -10.58 11.84
C LEU A 520 16.85 -10.88 12.94
N PHE A 521 15.81 -10.05 13.09
CA PHE A 521 14.75 -10.30 14.05
C PHE A 521 14.03 -11.62 13.78
N ARG A 522 13.65 -11.92 12.53
CA ARG A 522 13.04 -13.21 12.18
C ARG A 522 13.97 -14.38 12.47
N LEU A 523 15.23 -14.28 12.07
CA LEU A 523 16.24 -15.32 12.33
C LEU A 523 16.39 -15.63 13.83
N PHE A 524 16.48 -14.59 14.68
CA PHE A 524 16.70 -14.78 16.11
C PHE A 524 15.44 -15.08 16.92
N PHE A 525 14.25 -14.74 16.44
CA PHE A 525 13.01 -14.80 17.23
C PHE A 525 11.94 -15.68 16.61
N TRP A 526 12.21 -16.43 15.55
CA TRP A 526 11.14 -17.11 14.82
C TRP A 526 10.31 -18.06 15.67
N ASP A 527 10.94 -18.87 16.50
CA ASP A 527 10.25 -19.78 17.42
C ASP A 527 9.33 -19.04 18.40
N ILE A 528 9.67 -17.80 18.75
CA ILE A 528 8.84 -16.92 19.58
C ILE A 528 7.74 -16.24 18.76
N ILE A 529 8.05 -15.78 17.54
CA ILE A 529 7.10 -15.16 16.60
C ILE A 529 6.01 -16.18 16.23
N SER A 530 6.41 -17.41 15.94
CA SER A 530 5.55 -18.50 15.50
C SER A 530 4.90 -19.28 16.64
N CYS A 531 5.12 -18.87 17.90
CA CYS A 531 4.45 -19.45 19.06
C CYS A 531 2.92 -19.34 18.93
N VAL A 532 2.24 -20.38 19.40
CA VAL A 532 0.78 -20.59 19.29
C VAL A 532 0.11 -20.82 20.64
N GLU A 533 0.91 -21.03 21.68
CA GLU A 533 0.46 -21.27 23.04
C GLU A 533 0.82 -20.06 23.89
N PHE A 534 -0.20 -19.44 24.50
CA PHE A 534 -0.04 -18.26 25.33
C PHE A 534 -0.65 -18.51 26.70
N GLU A 535 -0.01 -18.00 27.75
CA GLU A 535 -0.61 -17.94 29.09
C GLU A 535 -1.88 -17.08 29.07
N ASN A 536 -1.89 -16.04 28.23
CA ASN A 536 -3.06 -15.20 27.98
C ASN A 536 -3.94 -15.84 26.90
N GLU A 537 -5.09 -16.41 27.28
CA GLU A 537 -6.02 -17.04 26.33
C GLU A 537 -6.51 -16.08 25.22
N LEU A 538 -6.57 -14.77 25.49
CA LEU A 538 -6.92 -13.78 24.47
C LEU A 538 -5.87 -13.67 23.36
N ALA A 539 -4.63 -14.13 23.58
CA ALA A 539 -3.56 -14.16 22.59
C ALA A 539 -3.61 -15.41 21.69
N ASN A 540 -4.46 -16.40 21.98
CA ASN A 540 -4.63 -17.59 21.13
C ASN A 540 -5.21 -17.28 19.74
N ASN A 541 -5.71 -16.04 19.54
CA ASN A 541 -6.37 -15.58 18.32
C ASN A 541 -5.45 -14.77 17.38
N VAL A 542 -4.13 -14.91 17.52
CA VAL A 542 -3.15 -14.22 16.64
C VAL A 542 -2.90 -14.96 15.32
N TRP A 543 -3.25 -16.25 15.26
CA TRP A 543 -3.21 -17.09 14.06
C TRP A 543 -4.62 -17.62 13.74
N ILE A 544 -5.26 -17.00 12.77
CA ILE A 544 -6.69 -17.17 12.44
C ILE A 544 -6.89 -17.73 11.03
N SER A 545 -5.83 -17.76 10.23
CA SER A 545 -5.80 -18.35 8.90
C SER A 545 -4.44 -18.98 8.62
N TRP A 546 -4.48 -20.12 7.95
CA TRP A 546 -3.32 -20.83 7.42
C TRP A 546 -2.59 -20.06 6.30
N MET A 547 -3.19 -18.99 5.77
CA MET A 547 -2.59 -18.06 4.81
C MET A 547 -1.84 -16.89 5.48
N GLN A 548 -1.65 -16.92 6.81
CA GLN A 548 -0.84 -15.92 7.51
C GLN A 548 0.65 -16.22 7.42
N ASN A 549 1.44 -15.17 7.17
CA ASN A 549 2.89 -15.21 7.27
C ASN A 549 3.40 -14.76 8.64
N ASP A 550 2.56 -14.03 9.36
CA ASP A 550 2.89 -13.31 10.58
C ASP A 550 1.69 -13.35 11.53
N PRO A 551 1.93 -13.38 12.86
CA PRO A 551 0.85 -13.29 13.83
C PRO A 551 0.23 -11.89 13.76
N LEU A 552 -1.09 -11.80 13.95
CA LEU A 552 -1.83 -10.55 13.77
C LEU A 552 -1.37 -9.43 14.72
N ASP A 553 -0.84 -9.79 15.88
CA ASP A 553 -0.40 -8.86 16.90
C ASP A 553 1.01 -8.31 16.66
N LEU A 554 1.78 -8.81 15.69
CA LEU A 554 3.19 -8.45 15.43
C LEU A 554 3.48 -6.94 15.41
N ASN A 555 2.51 -6.16 14.90
CA ASN A 555 2.64 -4.71 14.72
C ASN A 555 1.95 -3.91 15.83
N TYR A 556 1.69 -4.54 16.98
CA TYR A 556 1.01 -3.97 18.14
C TYR A 556 1.82 -4.21 19.42
N THR A 557 1.63 -3.38 20.45
CA THR A 557 2.33 -3.53 21.73
C THR A 557 2.05 -4.88 22.40
N MET A 558 0.84 -5.41 22.16
CA MET A 558 0.40 -6.71 22.63
C MET A 558 1.34 -7.85 22.21
N PHE A 559 2.05 -7.77 21.08
CA PHE A 559 3.00 -8.84 20.70
C PHE A 559 4.07 -9.06 21.77
N TYR A 560 4.65 -7.97 22.27
CA TYR A 560 5.65 -8.04 23.33
C TYR A 560 5.00 -8.39 24.65
N GLU A 561 3.87 -7.77 25.01
CA GLU A 561 3.16 -8.05 26.26
C GLU A 561 2.79 -9.55 26.39
N ASN A 562 2.37 -10.19 25.29
CA ASN A 562 2.01 -11.62 25.26
C ASN A 562 3.24 -12.56 25.28
N ARG A 563 4.45 -12.07 25.03
CA ARG A 563 5.67 -12.88 24.85
C ARG A 563 6.87 -12.34 25.63
N SER A 564 6.67 -11.45 26.60
CA SER A 564 7.73 -10.69 27.26
C SER A 564 8.77 -11.61 27.90
N ASN A 565 8.33 -12.62 28.64
CA ASN A 565 9.22 -13.60 29.28
C ASN A 565 10.13 -14.32 28.27
N LEU A 566 9.57 -14.75 27.14
CA LEU A 566 10.33 -15.45 26.08
C LEU A 566 11.28 -14.49 25.36
N ILE A 567 10.81 -13.28 25.05
CA ILE A 567 11.59 -12.26 24.35
C ILE A 567 12.76 -11.83 25.24
N ASP A 568 12.51 -11.46 26.49
CA ASP A 568 13.53 -10.98 27.41
C ASP A 568 14.59 -12.07 27.69
N ALA A 569 14.19 -13.32 27.87
CA ALA A 569 15.12 -14.45 28.03
C ALA A 569 15.96 -14.69 26.76
N ARG A 570 15.35 -14.62 25.57
CA ARG A 570 16.09 -14.74 24.30
C ARG A 570 17.09 -13.61 24.13
N LEU A 571 16.73 -12.40 24.52
CA LEU A 571 17.59 -11.24 24.46
C LEU A 571 18.78 -11.35 25.40
N GLU A 572 18.57 -11.82 26.61
CA GLU A 572 19.66 -12.13 27.56
C GLU A 572 20.59 -13.22 27.00
N LYS A 573 20.05 -14.28 26.39
CA LYS A 573 20.87 -15.31 25.72
C LYS A 573 21.70 -14.74 24.57
N ILE A 574 21.13 -13.87 23.74
CA ILE A 574 21.85 -13.22 22.64
C ILE A 574 22.95 -12.31 23.18
N LEU A 575 22.69 -11.60 24.28
CA LEU A 575 23.68 -10.74 24.94
C LEU A 575 24.88 -11.52 25.47
N ASN A 576 24.63 -12.67 26.10
CA ASN A 576 25.66 -13.45 26.77
C ASN A 576 26.41 -14.40 25.81
N SER A 577 25.74 -14.90 24.77
CA SER A 577 26.25 -15.94 23.87
C SER A 577 25.93 -15.69 22.38
N LEU A 578 26.17 -14.46 21.89
CA LEU A 578 25.85 -14.09 20.50
C LEU A 578 26.45 -15.05 19.46
N SER A 579 27.72 -15.43 19.62
CA SER A 579 28.43 -16.32 18.68
C SER A 579 27.77 -17.71 18.57
N GLU A 580 27.31 -18.26 19.70
CA GLU A 580 26.59 -19.54 19.73
C GLU A 580 25.22 -19.43 19.06
N CYS A 581 24.49 -18.34 19.32
CA CYS A 581 23.20 -18.07 18.68
C CYS A 581 23.34 -17.95 17.15
N ILE A 582 24.39 -17.28 16.66
CA ILE A 582 24.68 -17.17 15.23
C ILE A 582 24.93 -18.57 14.65
N LEU A 583 25.84 -19.36 15.26
CA LEU A 583 26.18 -20.70 14.76
C LEU A 583 24.97 -21.64 14.66
N ASN A 584 24.03 -21.55 15.60
CA ASN A 584 22.81 -22.34 15.57
C ASN A 584 21.89 -21.97 14.39
N ILE A 585 21.78 -20.67 14.09
CA ILE A 585 20.94 -20.16 12.99
C ILE A 585 21.60 -20.39 11.63
N THR A 586 22.92 -20.28 11.56
CA THR A 586 23.69 -20.46 10.32
C THR A 586 24.09 -21.91 10.08
N SER A 587 23.60 -22.87 10.87
CA SER A 587 23.81 -24.28 10.56
C SER A 587 23.11 -24.64 9.23
N PRO A 588 23.75 -25.39 8.30
CA PRO A 588 23.15 -25.70 7.00
C PRO A 588 21.77 -26.34 7.10
N THR A 589 21.58 -27.23 8.09
CA THR A 589 20.31 -27.89 8.40
C THR A 589 19.20 -26.93 8.81
N THR A 590 19.50 -25.91 9.62
CA THR A 590 18.52 -24.89 10.03
C THR A 590 18.29 -23.90 8.88
N PHE A 591 19.35 -23.50 8.20
CA PHE A 591 19.30 -22.51 7.13
C PHE A 591 18.52 -22.99 5.90
N GLU A 592 18.76 -24.20 5.39
CA GLU A 592 18.02 -24.73 4.24
C GLU A 592 16.53 -24.91 4.57
N LYS A 593 16.23 -25.41 5.77
CA LYS A 593 14.86 -25.64 6.24
C LYS A 593 14.08 -24.33 6.44
N ASP A 594 14.73 -23.30 6.95
CA ASP A 594 14.06 -22.10 7.44
C ASP A 594 14.32 -20.84 6.57
N SER A 595 15.20 -20.91 5.57
CA SER A 595 15.47 -19.78 4.64
C SER A 595 14.21 -19.23 3.97
N PHE A 596 13.31 -20.13 3.57
CA PHE A 596 12.00 -19.80 3.00
C PHE A 596 11.06 -19.13 4.01
N ILE A 597 11.14 -19.54 5.28
CA ILE A 597 10.33 -19.03 6.38
C ILE A 597 10.74 -17.59 6.73
N TYR A 598 12.03 -17.29 6.67
CA TYR A 598 12.59 -16.00 7.05
C TYR A 598 12.56 -14.94 5.95
N ARG A 599 12.01 -15.28 4.77
CA ARG A 599 12.01 -14.43 3.56
C ARG A 599 13.39 -13.87 3.25
N ILE A 600 14.41 -14.71 3.42
CA ILE A 600 15.77 -14.35 3.04
C ILE A 600 15.74 -14.12 1.53
N PRO A 601 16.23 -12.97 1.02
CA PRO A 601 16.26 -12.75 -0.41
C PRO A 601 16.98 -13.91 -1.10
N PRO A 602 16.50 -14.44 -2.22
CA PRO A 602 17.06 -15.64 -2.86
C PRO A 602 18.53 -15.46 -3.28
N ASN A 603 19.00 -14.22 -3.36
CA ASN A 603 20.38 -13.89 -3.73
C ASN A 603 21.32 -13.81 -2.51
N VAL A 604 20.80 -13.92 -1.29
CA VAL A 604 21.60 -13.83 -0.06
C VAL A 604 21.96 -15.23 0.41
N ASN A 605 23.25 -15.56 0.37
CA ASN A 605 23.74 -16.88 0.77
C ASN A 605 24.18 -16.91 2.25
N LEU A 606 24.41 -18.12 2.77
CA LEU A 606 24.83 -18.33 4.15
C LEU A 606 26.14 -17.60 4.50
N LEU A 607 27.08 -17.50 3.55
CA LEU A 607 28.38 -16.87 3.75
C LEU A 607 28.26 -15.36 3.91
N GLU A 608 27.39 -14.72 3.13
CA GLU A 608 27.06 -13.30 3.25
C GLU A 608 26.40 -12.99 4.59
N ILE A 609 25.50 -13.86 5.06
CA ILE A 609 24.86 -13.70 6.38
C ILE A 609 25.89 -13.88 7.51
N CYS A 610 26.79 -14.87 7.41
CA CYS A 610 27.86 -15.05 8.38
C CYS A 610 28.82 -13.84 8.40
N SER A 611 29.18 -13.33 7.23
CA SER A 611 30.03 -12.13 7.08
C SER A 611 29.34 -10.89 7.66
N LEU A 612 28.04 -10.77 7.42
CA LEU A 612 27.20 -9.74 8.01
C LEU A 612 27.15 -9.86 9.54
N PHE A 613 27.01 -11.07 10.07
CA PHE A 613 27.01 -11.29 11.51
C PHE A 613 28.36 -10.95 12.17
N LEU A 614 29.47 -11.26 11.50
CA LEU A 614 30.81 -10.85 11.95
C LEU A 614 30.97 -9.33 11.92
N PHE A 615 30.45 -8.68 10.86
CA PHE A 615 30.50 -7.22 10.71
C PHE A 615 29.63 -6.49 11.74
N ILE A 616 28.42 -6.99 11.99
CA ILE A 616 27.50 -6.38 12.93
C ILE A 616 27.79 -6.86 14.35
N HIS A 617 28.61 -7.87 14.65
CA HIS A 617 28.79 -8.42 16.01
C HIS A 617 28.93 -7.34 17.11
N SER A 618 29.84 -6.37 16.92
CA SER A 618 30.05 -5.26 17.87
C SER A 618 28.92 -4.23 17.88
N LEU A 619 28.30 -3.97 16.72
CA LEU A 619 27.17 -3.07 16.55
C LEU A 619 25.88 -3.68 17.11
N LEU A 620 25.66 -4.97 16.88
CA LEU A 620 24.55 -5.78 17.36
C LEU A 620 24.60 -5.79 18.87
N ILE A 621 25.74 -6.13 19.48
CA ILE A 621 25.91 -6.09 20.94
C ILE A 621 25.61 -4.69 21.47
N ASN A 622 26.10 -3.61 20.86
CA ASN A 622 25.82 -2.24 21.30
C ASN A 622 24.35 -1.82 21.15
N ILE A 623 23.71 -2.17 20.04
CA ILE A 623 22.29 -1.90 19.78
C ILE A 623 21.43 -2.74 20.72
N ILE A 624 21.82 -3.99 20.93
CA ILE A 624 21.16 -4.95 21.80
C ILE A 624 21.26 -4.45 23.25
N THR A 625 22.47 -4.27 23.78
CA THR A 625 22.71 -3.77 25.15
C THR A 625 22.10 -2.40 25.45
N LYS A 626 22.24 -1.40 24.57
CA LYS A 626 21.79 -0.02 24.87
C LYS A 626 20.31 0.18 24.64
N ASN A 627 19.74 -0.55 23.68
CA ASN A 627 18.44 -0.20 23.15
C ASN A 627 17.42 -1.31 23.22
N LEU A 628 17.65 -2.55 23.67
CA LEU A 628 16.65 -3.63 23.49
C LEU A 628 15.28 -3.43 24.10
N GLN A 629 15.21 -3.11 25.39
CA GLN A 629 13.92 -2.82 26.03
C GLN A 629 13.27 -1.56 25.42
N LYS A 630 14.08 -0.62 24.89
CA LYS A 630 13.60 0.57 24.20
C LYS A 630 13.21 0.28 22.74
N LEU A 631 13.94 -0.53 21.98
CA LEU A 631 13.68 -0.90 20.60
C LEU A 631 12.41 -1.71 20.52
N TRP A 632 12.09 -2.52 21.53
CA TRP A 632 10.80 -3.20 21.62
C TRP A 632 9.68 -2.28 22.09
N LYS A 633 9.86 -1.47 23.15
CA LYS A 633 8.85 -0.46 23.53
C LYS A 633 8.60 0.59 22.43
N PHE A 634 9.55 0.77 21.50
CA PHE A 634 9.50 1.69 20.37
C PHE A 634 9.31 0.96 19.01
N SER A 635 9.15 -0.37 18.99
CA SER A 635 9.07 -1.22 17.77
C SER A 635 7.81 -1.00 16.95
N LYS A 636 6.91 -0.13 17.43
CA LYS A 636 5.85 0.57 16.69
C LYS A 636 6.29 0.96 15.25
N LYS A 637 7.58 1.18 15.01
CA LYS A 637 8.18 1.59 13.72
C LYS A 637 9.01 0.52 12.99
N PHE A 638 9.28 -0.66 13.56
CA PHE A 638 10.02 -1.64 12.76
C PHE A 638 9.13 -2.14 11.62
N TYR A 639 7.88 -2.49 11.89
CA TYR A 639 6.99 -3.08 10.88
C TYR A 639 6.04 -2.11 10.13
N HIS A 640 6.06 -0.80 10.44
CA HIS A 640 5.38 0.27 9.69
C HIS A 640 6.40 1.19 9.06
#